data_AF-A0A6B3KFC4-F1
#
_entry.id   AF-A0A6B3KFC4-F1
#
_cell.length_a   1.000
_cell.length_b   1.000
_cell.length_c   1.000
_cell.angle_alpha   90.00
_cell.angle_beta   90.00
_cell.angle_gamma   90.00
#
_symmetry.space_group_name_H-M   'P 1'
#
loop_
_entity.id
_entity.type
_entity.pdbx_description
1 polymer ?
#
loop_
_entity_poly.entity_id
_entity_poly.type
_entity_poly.pdbx_seq_one_letter_code
_entity_poly.pdbx_strand_id
1 'polypeptide(L)'
;MPRTITLHSDLGERLLLHRMQASEALGQLFDYRIDALCTELQPNLRDLLGTPVAVQLADGEGEQRWYHGMVASCAHNGYAVVDALDYAVLELQVVPKPWLLTQRRDCRIYQDMSVPEIVTSVLGEIGYGDVQQQLSAQYAKRTYCVQYREDDFSFISRLLEREGIYYYFTHTRSAHTLVLADALGAHATKNGVDSLPYVPPGTDDRRLMRSVVSHWRSARGVHSSQHGSTDYDPLQPRASLAADADAGGEQLHTVDGLIAFDYPGAHTVQADGRRYMQVRTEAHNVQRASHAATTNACGLMVGALFRLRGFPRAELNQEYLVLSAHTTLAAPEHGSGEPPFSSSVQVMESRLPFRSLQRTATPTIAGLQTAVVTGDTDEDIAVDAHGRVQVTFHWATAARPHAAPSCWVRVASMWAGKGWGAMSLPRVGQEVVVSFLEGDPDRPLIVGSVYNGDHAPPFSLPDNKTQSGVRSRSLLGGAADFNELRFDDKAGAEELYLRAQRDLREEVQHDHTSTIDNDRVLAVKHDRRARIDNNDSVEVGKKLLLKAGEEIELVTGSARLVMKHNGEIVLSGIKILVDASSEAKITSTAIKLLANAQLQAKSPATEVAGDATLKLTSGGMLSAEAGASATLKGPLVSIKADALVQVGGGLIMIG
;
A
#
# COMPACT_ATOMS: atom_id res chain seq x y z
N MET A 1 -60.66 -2.07 -28.99
CA MET A 1 -60.72 -0.65 -28.58
C MET A 1 -59.40 0.00 -28.93
N PRO A 2 -59.39 1.28 -29.34
CA PRO A 2 -58.15 1.97 -29.69
C PRO A 2 -57.22 2.06 -28.47
N ARG A 3 -55.92 1.88 -28.70
CA ARG A 3 -54.89 2.11 -27.68
C ARG A 3 -54.65 3.61 -27.61
N THR A 4 -54.56 4.15 -26.40
CA THR A 4 -54.32 5.58 -26.18
C THR A 4 -52.87 5.76 -25.71
N ILE A 5 -52.16 6.68 -26.36
CA ILE A 5 -50.78 7.00 -26.03
C ILE A 5 -50.70 8.49 -25.72
N THR A 6 -50.32 8.82 -24.49
CA THR A 6 -50.35 10.19 -23.99
C THR A 6 -48.96 10.60 -23.52
N LEU A 7 -48.51 11.78 -23.93
CA LEU A 7 -47.28 12.39 -23.46
C LEU A 7 -47.59 13.39 -22.34
N HIS A 8 -46.87 13.29 -21.23
CA HIS A 8 -46.95 14.20 -20.10
C HIS A 8 -45.59 14.91 -19.92
N SER A 9 -45.62 16.23 -19.86
CA SER A 9 -44.44 17.08 -19.66
C SER A 9 -44.86 18.40 -19.00
N ASP A 10 -43.87 19.22 -18.62
CA ASP A 10 -44.10 20.57 -18.06
C ASP A 10 -44.74 21.54 -19.08
N LEU A 11 -44.67 21.25 -20.38
CA LEU A 11 -45.40 22.01 -21.41
C LEU A 11 -46.90 21.67 -21.43
N GLY A 12 -47.34 20.66 -20.68
CA GLY A 12 -48.74 20.24 -20.59
C GLY A 12 -49.27 19.74 -21.93
N GLU A 13 -50.51 20.10 -22.25
CA GLU A 13 -51.20 19.72 -23.49
C GLU A 13 -50.60 20.35 -24.76
N ARG A 14 -49.62 21.25 -24.63
CA ARG A 14 -48.93 21.85 -25.78
C ARG A 14 -47.99 20.90 -26.50
N LEU A 15 -47.62 19.78 -25.88
CA LEU A 15 -46.67 18.81 -26.45
C LEU A 15 -47.35 17.46 -26.67
N LEU A 16 -47.52 17.09 -27.93
CA LEU A 16 -48.24 15.89 -28.35
C LEU A 16 -47.24 14.83 -28.83
N LEU A 17 -47.47 13.56 -28.50
CA LEU A 17 -46.67 12.47 -29.02
C LEU A 17 -46.95 12.25 -30.51
N HIS A 18 -45.90 12.21 -31.33
CA HIS A 18 -45.99 11.67 -32.69
C HIS A 18 -45.48 10.23 -32.74
N ARG A 19 -44.24 10.01 -32.26
CA ARG A 19 -43.58 8.72 -32.27
C ARG A 19 -42.61 8.60 -31.10
N MET A 20 -42.41 7.39 -30.59
CA MET A 20 -41.33 7.09 -29.65
C MET A 20 -40.59 5.81 -30.04
N GLN A 21 -39.26 5.86 -30.00
CA GLN A 21 -38.39 4.69 -30.00
C GLN A 21 -37.78 4.54 -28.61
N ALA A 22 -38.06 3.43 -27.95
CA ALA A 22 -37.62 3.18 -26.59
C ALA A 22 -36.66 1.98 -26.55
N SER A 23 -35.49 2.17 -25.95
CA SER A 23 -34.49 1.12 -25.74
C SER A 23 -34.27 0.90 -24.25
N GLU A 24 -34.49 -0.32 -23.77
CA GLU A 24 -34.31 -0.73 -22.38
C GLU A 24 -33.50 -2.03 -22.34
N ALA A 25 -32.63 -2.21 -21.35
CA ALA A 25 -31.95 -3.48 -21.12
C ALA A 25 -31.52 -3.66 -19.65
N LEU A 26 -31.44 -4.92 -19.19
CA LEU A 26 -30.85 -5.24 -17.90
C LEU A 26 -29.39 -4.79 -17.86
N GLY A 27 -29.02 -4.11 -16.77
CA GLY A 27 -27.68 -3.58 -16.54
C GLY A 27 -27.33 -2.38 -17.41
N GLN A 28 -28.30 -1.72 -18.06
CA GLN A 28 -28.06 -0.53 -18.89
C GLN A 28 -29.06 0.57 -18.58
N LEU A 29 -28.66 1.82 -18.84
CA LEU A 29 -29.57 2.96 -18.80
C LEU A 29 -30.53 2.87 -19.99
N PHE A 30 -31.81 3.18 -19.78
CA PHE A 30 -32.75 3.29 -20.89
C PHE A 30 -32.51 4.57 -21.70
N ASP A 31 -32.89 4.55 -22.97
CA ASP A 31 -32.84 5.71 -23.88
C ASP A 31 -34.13 5.75 -24.69
N TYR A 32 -34.89 6.83 -24.55
CA TYR A 32 -36.13 7.05 -25.27
C TYR A 32 -35.97 8.25 -26.20
N ARG A 33 -36.17 8.04 -27.50
CA ARG A 33 -36.24 9.10 -28.50
C ARG A 33 -37.69 9.37 -28.84
N ILE A 34 -38.15 10.58 -28.57
CA ILE A 34 -39.54 10.99 -28.72
C ILE A 34 -39.61 12.09 -29.77
N ASP A 35 -40.30 11.79 -30.87
CA ASP A 35 -40.75 12.79 -31.83
C ASP A 35 -42.08 13.35 -31.33
N ALA A 36 -42.12 14.66 -31.09
CA ALA A 36 -43.28 15.35 -30.53
C ALA A 36 -43.68 16.55 -31.40
N LEU A 37 -44.98 16.86 -31.40
CA LEU A 37 -45.56 18.04 -32.03
C LEU A 37 -45.88 19.07 -30.95
N CYS A 38 -45.34 20.27 -31.09
CA CYS A 38 -45.58 21.38 -30.17
C CYS A 38 -46.52 22.42 -30.80
N THR A 39 -47.58 22.78 -30.09
CA THR A 39 -48.52 23.83 -30.54
C THR A 39 -47.93 25.24 -30.44
N GLU A 40 -46.88 25.41 -29.64
CA GLU A 40 -46.10 26.64 -29.60
C GLU A 40 -45.04 26.61 -30.70
N LEU A 41 -45.10 27.56 -31.63
CA LEU A 41 -44.21 27.58 -32.81
C LEU A 41 -42.76 27.97 -32.50
N GLN A 42 -42.51 28.61 -31.35
CA GLN A 42 -41.16 29.02 -30.93
C GLN A 42 -40.87 28.58 -29.50
N PRO A 43 -40.88 27.26 -29.22
CA PRO A 43 -40.69 26.77 -27.86
C PRO A 43 -39.24 27.03 -27.42
N ASN A 44 -39.06 27.48 -26.18
CA ASN A 44 -37.73 27.62 -25.59
C ASN A 44 -37.21 26.22 -25.17
N LEU A 45 -36.35 25.62 -25.99
CA LEU A 45 -35.83 24.28 -25.75
C LEU A 45 -35.09 24.15 -24.41
N ARG A 46 -34.51 25.24 -23.90
CA ARG A 46 -33.79 25.24 -22.62
C ARG A 46 -34.72 24.90 -21.45
N ASP A 47 -35.98 25.30 -21.52
CA ASP A 47 -36.95 25.09 -20.45
C ASP A 47 -37.38 23.61 -20.36
N LEU A 48 -37.10 22.81 -21.40
CA LEU A 48 -37.33 21.37 -21.43
C LEU A 48 -36.16 20.56 -20.89
N LEU A 49 -34.94 21.08 -20.86
CA LEU A 49 -33.77 20.30 -20.44
C LEU A 49 -33.81 20.00 -18.94
N GLY A 50 -33.62 18.74 -18.57
CA GLY A 50 -33.63 18.28 -17.18
C GLY A 50 -35.02 18.14 -16.55
N THR A 51 -36.10 18.41 -17.30
CA THR A 51 -37.47 18.26 -16.80
C THR A 51 -37.97 16.82 -16.97
N PRO A 52 -38.92 16.37 -16.13
CA PRO A 52 -39.48 15.04 -16.23
C PRO A 52 -40.45 14.91 -17.40
N VAL A 53 -40.40 13.77 -18.09
CA VAL A 53 -41.33 13.38 -19.14
C VAL A 53 -41.86 11.98 -18.87
N ALA A 54 -43.16 11.78 -19.05
CA ALA A 54 -43.80 10.47 -18.96
C ALA A 54 -44.65 10.18 -20.20
N VAL A 55 -44.42 9.03 -20.85
CA VAL A 55 -45.33 8.50 -21.87
C VAL A 55 -46.19 7.41 -21.24
N GLN A 56 -47.50 7.60 -21.32
CA GLN A 56 -48.50 6.61 -20.94
C GLN A 56 -48.89 5.78 -22.17
N LEU A 57 -48.81 4.47 -22.06
CA LEU A 57 -49.43 3.54 -22.98
C LEU A 57 -50.56 2.82 -22.23
N ALA A 58 -51.80 3.12 -22.58
CA ALA A 58 -52.97 2.46 -22.02
C ALA A 58 -53.59 1.53 -23.07
N ASP A 59 -53.88 0.30 -22.67
CA ASP A 59 -54.74 -0.57 -23.46
C ASP A 59 -56.23 -0.35 -23.11
N GLY A 60 -57.11 -0.88 -23.96
CA GLY A 60 -58.55 -0.75 -23.77
C GLY A 60 -59.14 -1.69 -22.70
N GLU A 61 -58.31 -2.38 -21.91
CA GLU A 61 -58.71 -3.31 -20.84
C GLU A 61 -58.24 -2.84 -19.45
N GLY A 62 -57.58 -1.68 -19.39
CA GLY A 62 -57.18 -1.02 -18.15
C GLY A 62 -55.72 -1.23 -17.76
N GLU A 63 -54.95 -2.03 -18.51
CA GLU A 63 -53.51 -2.18 -18.31
C GLU A 63 -52.79 -0.94 -18.82
N GLN A 64 -51.84 -0.46 -18.01
CA GLN A 64 -51.09 0.76 -18.29
C GLN A 64 -49.60 0.51 -18.14
N ARG A 65 -48.83 1.04 -19.10
CA ARG A 65 -47.38 1.11 -19.02
C ARG A 65 -46.93 2.55 -19.07
N TRP A 66 -45.99 2.87 -18.18
CA TRP A 66 -45.37 4.18 -18.10
C TRP A 66 -43.93 4.11 -18.60
N TYR A 67 -43.51 5.13 -19.33
CA TYR A 67 -42.11 5.39 -19.68
C TYR A 67 -41.77 6.75 -19.11
N HIS A 68 -41.18 6.77 -17.92
CA HIS A 68 -40.83 7.99 -17.20
C HIS A 68 -39.32 8.21 -17.19
N GLY A 69 -38.87 9.42 -17.51
CA GLY A 69 -37.47 9.80 -17.50
C GLY A 69 -37.29 11.32 -17.46
N MET A 70 -36.06 11.75 -17.66
CA MET A 70 -35.65 13.15 -17.70
C MET A 70 -35.17 13.50 -19.10
N VAL A 71 -35.50 14.68 -19.62
CA VAL A 71 -35.00 15.14 -20.92
C VAL A 71 -33.51 15.47 -20.83
N ALA A 72 -32.67 14.72 -21.54
CA ALA A 72 -31.23 14.97 -21.65
C ALA A 72 -30.89 15.95 -22.78
N SER A 73 -31.60 15.84 -23.90
CA SER A 73 -31.41 16.71 -25.05
C SER A 73 -32.74 16.96 -25.77
N CYS A 74 -32.84 18.10 -26.44
CA CYS A 74 -34.02 18.53 -27.18
C CYS A 74 -33.57 19.25 -28.46
N ALA A 75 -34.13 18.86 -29.61
CA ALA A 75 -33.88 19.45 -30.91
C ALA A 75 -35.18 19.95 -31.55
N HIS A 76 -35.09 21.02 -32.35
CA HIS A 76 -36.19 21.55 -33.16
C HIS A 76 -35.94 21.18 -34.63
N ASN A 77 -36.78 20.29 -35.16
CA ASN A 77 -36.64 19.66 -36.47
C ASN A 77 -37.53 20.31 -37.56
N GLY A 78 -37.94 21.57 -37.36
CA GLY A 78 -38.79 22.33 -38.29
C GLY A 78 -40.27 22.29 -37.93
N TYR A 79 -41.15 22.45 -38.92
CA TYR A 79 -42.59 22.57 -38.73
C TYR A 79 -43.35 21.52 -39.53
N ALA A 80 -44.52 21.11 -39.02
CA ALA A 80 -45.44 20.21 -39.69
C ALA A 80 -46.87 20.77 -39.62
N VAL A 81 -47.65 20.54 -40.68
CA VAL A 81 -49.08 20.87 -40.71
C VAL A 81 -49.88 19.59 -40.53
N VAL A 82 -50.66 19.50 -39.45
CA VAL A 82 -51.56 18.37 -39.18
C VAL A 82 -52.95 18.96 -38.97
N ASP A 83 -53.95 18.43 -39.68
CA ASP A 83 -55.35 18.90 -39.62
C ASP A 83 -55.51 20.44 -39.74
N ALA A 84 -54.73 21.05 -40.63
CA ALA A 84 -54.68 22.50 -40.90
C ALA A 84 -54.15 23.38 -39.73
N LEU A 85 -53.47 22.79 -38.75
CA LEU A 85 -52.74 23.50 -37.69
C LEU A 85 -51.23 23.34 -37.89
N ASP A 86 -50.48 24.44 -37.68
CA ASP A 86 -49.02 24.44 -37.69
C ASP A 86 -48.47 23.98 -36.33
N TYR A 87 -47.53 23.04 -36.36
CA TYR A 87 -46.82 22.54 -35.18
C TYR A 87 -45.31 22.71 -35.37
N ALA A 88 -44.59 23.05 -34.31
CA ALA A 88 -43.15 22.85 -34.25
C ALA A 88 -42.85 21.37 -33.97
N VAL A 89 -41.91 20.78 -34.70
CA VAL A 89 -41.51 19.37 -34.54
C VAL A 89 -40.30 19.31 -33.63
N LEU A 90 -40.44 18.64 -32.49
CA LEU A 90 -39.37 18.47 -31.51
C LEU A 90 -38.92 17.01 -31.45
N GLU A 91 -37.62 16.81 -31.25
CA GLU A 91 -37.05 15.51 -30.89
C GLU A 91 -36.49 15.60 -29.48
N LEU A 92 -36.98 14.75 -28.57
CA LEU A 92 -36.54 14.68 -27.18
C LEU A 92 -35.78 13.37 -26.95
N GLN A 93 -34.59 13.46 -26.36
CA GLN A 93 -33.92 12.32 -25.77
C GLN A 93 -34.24 12.28 -24.27
N VAL A 94 -34.94 11.23 -23.84
CA VAL A 94 -35.36 11.03 -22.46
C VAL A 94 -34.59 9.84 -21.87
N VAL A 95 -33.93 10.07 -20.74
CA VAL A 95 -32.99 9.15 -20.08
C VAL A 95 -33.34 8.98 -18.59
N PRO A 96 -32.85 7.95 -17.89
CA PRO A 96 -32.96 7.89 -16.43
C PRO A 96 -32.13 8.99 -15.78
N LYS A 97 -32.55 9.49 -14.62
CA LYS A 97 -31.77 10.48 -13.84
C LYS A 97 -30.33 9.99 -13.53
N PRO A 98 -30.08 8.69 -13.23
CA PRO A 98 -28.73 8.12 -13.19
C PRO A 98 -27.81 8.42 -14.38
N TRP A 99 -28.34 8.77 -15.55
CA TRP A 99 -27.54 9.24 -16.69
C TRP A 99 -26.67 10.45 -16.36
N LEU A 100 -27.07 11.31 -15.41
CA LEU A 100 -26.26 12.44 -14.95
C LEU A 100 -24.89 12.02 -14.41
N LEU A 101 -24.75 10.78 -13.91
CA LEU A 101 -23.47 10.23 -13.48
C LEU A 101 -22.48 10.05 -14.64
N THR A 102 -22.95 9.93 -15.89
CA THR A 102 -22.08 9.92 -17.08
C THR A 102 -21.46 11.30 -17.37
N GLN A 103 -22.04 12.36 -16.81
CA GLN A 103 -21.61 13.75 -16.99
C GLN A 103 -20.65 14.22 -15.87
N ARG A 104 -20.39 13.37 -14.87
CA ARG A 104 -19.52 13.65 -13.73
C ARG A 104 -18.32 12.73 -13.77
N ARG A 105 -17.12 13.26 -13.54
CA ARG A 105 -15.86 12.52 -13.48
C ARG A 105 -15.08 12.96 -12.26
N ASP A 106 -14.48 12.01 -11.54
CA ASP A 106 -13.76 12.31 -10.31
C ASP A 106 -12.65 11.30 -9.97
N CYS A 107 -11.92 11.60 -8.90
CA CYS A 107 -11.00 10.69 -8.21
C CYS A 107 -11.38 10.62 -6.73
N ARG A 108 -11.82 9.45 -6.24
CA ARG A 108 -12.37 9.28 -4.88
C ARG A 108 -11.97 7.96 -4.25
N ILE A 109 -11.96 7.92 -2.91
CA ILE A 109 -11.60 6.75 -2.12
C ILE A 109 -12.79 6.34 -1.24
N TYR A 110 -13.27 5.12 -1.41
CA TYR A 110 -14.30 4.50 -0.58
C TYR A 110 -13.64 3.43 0.31
N GLN A 111 -13.96 3.44 1.60
CA GLN A 111 -13.40 2.53 2.60
C GLN A 111 -14.51 1.95 3.46
N ASP A 112 -14.37 0.66 3.79
CA ASP A 112 -15.27 -0.09 4.65
C ASP A 112 -16.74 -0.02 4.22
N MET A 113 -16.95 0.05 2.90
CA MET A 113 -18.24 0.05 2.22
C MET A 113 -18.36 -1.14 1.28
N SER A 114 -19.53 -1.74 1.24
CA SER A 114 -19.93 -2.73 0.24
C SER A 114 -20.30 -2.05 -1.08
N VAL A 115 -20.30 -2.81 -2.18
CA VAL A 115 -20.67 -2.27 -3.49
C VAL A 115 -22.08 -1.64 -3.52
N PRO A 116 -23.14 -2.26 -2.94
CA PRO A 116 -24.45 -1.61 -2.87
C PRO A 116 -24.45 -0.28 -2.09
N GLU A 117 -23.70 -0.20 -0.99
CA GLU A 117 -23.54 1.06 -0.22
C GLU A 117 -22.86 2.15 -1.05
N ILE A 118 -21.80 1.80 -1.79
CA ILE A 118 -21.11 2.72 -2.70
C ILE A 118 -22.06 3.22 -3.79
N VAL A 119 -22.80 2.32 -4.44
CA VAL A 119 -23.75 2.67 -5.51
C VAL A 119 -24.82 3.61 -5.00
N THR A 120 -25.43 3.33 -3.84
CA THR A 120 -26.43 4.22 -3.24
C THR A 120 -25.85 5.58 -2.86
N SER A 121 -24.61 5.64 -2.34
CA SER A 121 -23.92 6.90 -2.05
C SER A 121 -23.74 7.76 -3.31
N VAL A 122 -23.20 7.17 -4.39
CA VAL A 122 -22.95 7.87 -5.66
C VAL A 122 -24.26 8.37 -6.31
N LEU A 123 -25.31 7.55 -6.30
CA LEU A 123 -26.64 7.96 -6.80
C LEU A 123 -27.26 9.08 -5.97
N GLY A 124 -27.04 9.08 -4.65
CA GLY A 124 -27.51 10.11 -3.74
C GLY A 124 -26.95 11.51 -4.06
N GLU A 125 -25.73 11.60 -4.60
CA GLU A 125 -25.09 12.89 -4.93
C GLU A 125 -25.77 13.65 -6.06
N ILE A 126 -26.42 12.95 -7.00
CA ILE A 126 -27.27 13.58 -8.02
C ILE A 126 -28.72 13.75 -7.54
N GLY A 127 -28.99 13.52 -6.25
CA GLY A 127 -30.32 13.54 -5.65
C GLY A 127 -31.22 12.44 -6.21
N TYR A 128 -30.70 11.24 -6.47
CA TYR A 128 -31.48 10.08 -6.91
C TYR A 128 -31.58 9.06 -5.77
N GLY A 129 -32.76 9.01 -5.12
CA GLY A 129 -33.05 8.11 -4.01
C GLY A 129 -34.01 6.95 -4.36
N ASP A 130 -34.57 6.94 -5.57
CA ASP A 130 -35.51 5.91 -6.04
C ASP A 130 -34.75 4.61 -6.41
N VAL A 131 -34.13 3.99 -5.40
CA VAL A 131 -33.35 2.77 -5.54
C VAL A 131 -33.95 1.67 -4.68
N GLN A 132 -34.28 0.53 -5.29
CA GLN A 132 -34.77 -0.64 -4.60
C GLN A 132 -33.69 -1.74 -4.64
N GLN A 133 -33.30 -2.24 -3.47
CA GLN A 133 -32.35 -3.36 -3.39
C GLN A 133 -33.12 -4.69 -3.25
N GLN A 134 -33.14 -5.49 -4.32
CA GLN A 134 -33.66 -6.85 -4.34
C GLN A 134 -32.52 -7.85 -4.53
N LEU A 135 -31.62 -7.83 -3.55
CA LEU A 135 -30.41 -8.65 -3.53
C LEU A 135 -30.64 -9.87 -2.63
N SER A 136 -30.27 -11.05 -3.12
CA SER A 136 -30.36 -12.32 -2.40
C SER A 136 -29.05 -12.67 -1.69
N ALA A 137 -27.92 -12.15 -2.15
CA ALA A 137 -26.60 -12.34 -1.55
C ALA A 137 -26.24 -11.20 -0.59
N GLN A 138 -25.25 -11.47 0.26
CA GLN A 138 -24.56 -10.47 1.07
C GLN A 138 -23.22 -10.11 0.44
N TYR A 139 -22.90 -8.82 0.39
CA TYR A 139 -21.70 -8.29 -0.25
C TYR A 139 -20.72 -7.78 0.80
N ALA A 140 -19.50 -8.31 0.78
CA ALA A 140 -18.46 -7.93 1.72
C ALA A 140 -18.09 -6.46 1.58
N LYS A 141 -17.74 -5.83 2.71
CA LYS A 141 -17.16 -4.49 2.73
C LYS A 141 -15.76 -4.52 2.17
N ARG A 142 -15.44 -3.55 1.32
CA ARG A 142 -14.11 -3.39 0.75
C ARG A 142 -13.30 -2.47 1.63
N THR A 143 -12.14 -2.93 2.08
CA THR A 143 -11.20 -2.11 2.85
C THR A 143 -10.76 -0.88 2.08
N TYR A 144 -10.65 -1.00 0.75
CA TYR A 144 -10.20 0.08 -0.13
C TYR A 144 -10.80 -0.09 -1.53
N CYS A 145 -11.40 0.97 -2.06
CA CYS A 145 -11.88 1.01 -3.43
C CYS A 145 -11.77 2.44 -3.98
N VAL A 146 -11.20 2.58 -5.16
CA VAL A 146 -10.86 3.86 -5.76
C VAL A 146 -11.65 4.05 -7.06
N GLN A 147 -12.32 5.19 -7.17
CA GLN A 147 -12.74 5.75 -8.44
C GLN A 147 -11.58 6.60 -8.97
N TYR A 148 -11.10 6.36 -10.18
CA TYR A 148 -9.96 7.11 -10.73
C TYR A 148 -10.16 7.50 -12.19
N ARG A 149 -10.33 8.80 -12.45
CA ARG A 149 -10.43 9.41 -13.80
C ARG A 149 -11.48 8.76 -14.70
N GLU A 150 -12.50 8.16 -14.09
CA GLU A 150 -13.67 7.58 -14.75
C GLU A 150 -14.91 8.38 -14.37
N ASP A 151 -15.96 8.28 -15.18
CA ASP A 151 -17.24 8.87 -14.82
C ASP A 151 -17.94 8.06 -13.72
N ASP A 152 -18.79 8.72 -12.95
CA ASP A 152 -19.44 8.14 -11.78
C ASP A 152 -20.30 6.92 -12.18
N PHE A 153 -20.83 6.90 -13.41
CA PHE A 153 -21.64 5.78 -13.93
C PHE A 153 -20.76 4.58 -14.29
N SER A 154 -19.66 4.79 -15.01
CA SER A 154 -18.68 3.74 -15.31
C SER A 154 -18.14 3.12 -14.01
N PHE A 155 -17.87 3.94 -13.00
CA PHE A 155 -17.43 3.48 -11.68
C PHE A 155 -18.41 2.49 -11.04
N ILE A 156 -19.69 2.86 -10.89
CA ILE A 156 -20.67 1.96 -10.29
C ILE A 156 -20.94 0.75 -11.20
N SER A 157 -20.91 0.91 -12.52
CA SER A 157 -21.19 -0.17 -13.48
C SER A 157 -20.15 -1.28 -13.41
N ARG A 158 -18.84 -0.96 -13.42
CA ARG A 158 -17.79 -1.99 -13.29
C ARG A 158 -17.84 -2.72 -11.94
N LEU A 159 -18.27 -2.05 -10.87
CA LEU A 159 -18.43 -2.68 -9.56
C LEU A 159 -19.61 -3.65 -9.55
N LEU A 160 -20.76 -3.23 -10.07
CA LEU A 160 -21.96 -4.08 -10.19
C LEU A 160 -21.67 -5.30 -11.08
N GLU A 161 -21.05 -5.11 -12.25
CA GLU A 161 -20.65 -6.19 -13.17
C GLU A 161 -19.69 -7.20 -12.51
N ARG A 162 -18.76 -6.73 -11.67
CA ARG A 162 -17.84 -7.61 -10.94
C ARG A 162 -18.54 -8.44 -9.86
N GLU A 163 -19.45 -7.82 -9.12
CA GLU A 163 -20.22 -8.49 -8.07
C GLU A 163 -21.35 -9.37 -8.60
N GLY A 164 -21.65 -9.30 -9.90
CA GLY A 164 -22.77 -10.00 -10.52
C GLY A 164 -24.13 -9.35 -10.26
N ILE A 165 -24.12 -8.12 -9.76
CA ILE A 165 -25.32 -7.30 -9.58
C ILE A 165 -25.63 -6.65 -10.93
N TYR A 166 -26.89 -6.66 -11.31
CA TYR A 166 -27.41 -5.91 -12.44
C TYR A 166 -28.60 -5.08 -11.98
N TYR A 167 -29.17 -4.30 -12.88
CA TYR A 167 -30.30 -3.46 -12.54
C TYR A 167 -31.28 -3.31 -13.70
N TYR A 168 -32.47 -2.85 -13.38
CA TYR A 168 -33.49 -2.45 -14.35
C TYR A 168 -34.36 -1.35 -13.76
N PHE A 169 -35.28 -0.81 -14.56
CA PHE A 169 -36.13 0.28 -14.13
C PHE A 169 -37.60 -0.14 -14.09
N THR A 170 -38.29 0.26 -13.02
CA THR A 170 -39.75 0.24 -12.96
C THR A 170 -40.28 1.66 -13.00
N HIS A 171 -41.34 1.88 -13.77
CA HIS A 171 -41.85 3.22 -14.03
C HIS A 171 -43.25 3.41 -13.47
N THR A 172 -43.48 4.57 -12.87
CA THR A 172 -44.80 5.13 -12.59
C THR A 172 -44.96 6.42 -13.40
N ARG A 173 -46.09 7.12 -13.25
CA ARG A 173 -46.30 8.40 -13.91
C ARG A 173 -45.24 9.45 -13.53
N SER A 174 -44.76 9.44 -12.29
CA SER A 174 -43.94 10.52 -11.72
C SER A 174 -42.55 10.07 -11.29
N ALA A 175 -42.21 8.79 -11.42
CA ALA A 175 -40.94 8.25 -10.97
C ALA A 175 -40.48 7.07 -11.82
N HIS A 176 -39.16 6.91 -11.93
CA HIS A 176 -38.53 5.69 -12.40
C HIS A 176 -37.61 5.18 -11.28
N THR A 177 -37.80 3.95 -10.84
CA THR A 177 -37.06 3.33 -9.74
C THR A 177 -36.03 2.36 -10.30
N LEU A 178 -34.77 2.51 -9.90
CA LEU A 178 -33.70 1.57 -10.23
C LEU A 178 -33.75 0.39 -9.26
N VAL A 179 -34.00 -0.80 -9.78
CA VAL A 179 -34.03 -2.03 -9.00
C VAL A 179 -32.70 -2.75 -9.16
N LEU A 180 -31.91 -2.85 -8.08
CA LEU A 180 -30.71 -3.68 -8.02
C LEU A 180 -31.11 -5.14 -7.78
N ALA A 181 -30.60 -6.05 -8.62
CA ALA A 181 -30.95 -7.46 -8.60
C ALA A 181 -29.71 -8.35 -8.82
N ASP A 182 -29.72 -9.54 -8.21
CA ASP A 182 -28.67 -10.54 -8.35
C ASP A 182 -29.21 -11.97 -8.60
N ALA A 183 -30.53 -12.13 -8.66
CA ALA A 183 -31.18 -13.43 -8.78
C ALA A 183 -32.57 -13.32 -9.43
N LEU A 184 -33.11 -14.46 -9.83
CA LEU A 184 -34.44 -14.54 -10.45
C LEU A 184 -35.55 -14.03 -9.53
N GLY A 185 -35.39 -14.15 -8.21
CA GLY A 185 -36.38 -13.74 -7.21
C GLY A 185 -36.69 -12.24 -7.19
N ALA A 186 -35.89 -11.41 -7.86
CA ALA A 186 -36.18 -9.99 -8.08
C ALA A 186 -37.22 -9.76 -9.19
N HIS A 187 -37.41 -10.75 -10.07
CA HIS A 187 -38.29 -10.64 -11.25
C HIS A 187 -39.64 -11.28 -10.98
N ALA A 188 -40.67 -10.73 -11.62
CA ALA A 188 -42.04 -11.21 -11.47
C ALA A 188 -42.78 -11.21 -12.81
N THR A 189 -43.81 -12.04 -12.91
CA THR A 189 -44.79 -11.98 -13.99
C THR A 189 -45.67 -10.75 -13.83
N LYS A 190 -46.11 -10.17 -14.95
CA LYS A 190 -47.12 -9.12 -14.97
C LYS A 190 -48.46 -9.67 -15.44
N ASN A 191 -49.54 -9.19 -14.82
CA ASN A 191 -50.90 -9.52 -15.24
C ASN A 191 -51.12 -9.16 -16.72
N GLY A 192 -51.84 -10.02 -17.44
CA GLY A 192 -52.14 -9.82 -18.86
C GLY A 192 -51.00 -10.17 -19.83
N VAL A 193 -49.78 -10.43 -19.33
CA VAL A 193 -48.62 -10.84 -20.14
C VAL A 193 -47.86 -12.02 -19.53
N ASP A 194 -48.40 -12.68 -18.51
CA ASP A 194 -47.84 -13.85 -17.85
C ASP A 194 -47.74 -15.06 -18.78
N SER A 195 -48.63 -15.18 -19.77
CA SER A 195 -48.56 -16.21 -20.80
C SER A 195 -48.93 -15.71 -22.19
N LEU A 196 -47.95 -15.68 -23.09
CA LEU A 196 -48.10 -15.16 -24.45
C LEU A 196 -48.15 -16.30 -25.49
N PRO A 197 -49.20 -16.37 -26.32
CA PRO A 197 -49.25 -17.32 -27.43
C PRO A 197 -48.36 -16.87 -28.59
N TYR A 198 -47.72 -17.83 -29.24
CA TYR A 198 -47.06 -17.64 -30.53
C TYR A 198 -48.09 -17.71 -31.67
N VAL A 199 -48.15 -16.66 -32.49
CA VAL A 199 -49.03 -16.58 -33.66
C VAL A 199 -48.18 -16.16 -34.87
N PRO A 200 -47.88 -17.08 -35.80
CA PRO A 200 -46.99 -16.78 -36.92
C PRO A 200 -47.59 -15.70 -37.85
N PRO A 201 -46.74 -14.93 -38.56
CA PRO A 201 -47.21 -13.90 -39.49
C PRO A 201 -48.09 -14.52 -40.59
N GLY A 202 -49.17 -13.83 -40.98
CA GLY A 202 -50.10 -14.29 -42.01
C GLY A 202 -51.34 -15.05 -41.51
N THR A 203 -51.45 -15.30 -40.20
CA THR A 203 -52.65 -15.89 -39.59
C THR A 203 -53.70 -14.80 -39.32
N ASP A 204 -54.96 -14.99 -39.77
CA ASP A 204 -56.05 -14.00 -39.58
C ASP A 204 -56.38 -13.73 -38.10
N ASP A 205 -56.09 -14.69 -37.20
CA ASP A 205 -56.30 -14.58 -35.75
C ASP A 205 -55.47 -13.48 -35.07
N ARG A 206 -54.46 -12.92 -35.76
CA ARG A 206 -53.62 -11.84 -35.21
C ARG A 206 -54.41 -10.55 -34.91
N ARG A 207 -55.55 -10.35 -35.58
CA ARG A 207 -56.47 -9.23 -35.33
C ARG A 207 -57.40 -9.49 -34.14
N LEU A 208 -57.61 -10.77 -33.78
CA LEU A 208 -58.48 -11.20 -32.68
C LEU A 208 -57.71 -11.31 -31.36
N MET A 209 -56.41 -11.62 -31.39
CA MET A 209 -55.55 -11.70 -30.20
C MET A 209 -54.71 -10.43 -29.97
N ARG A 210 -54.88 -9.79 -28.80
CA ARG A 210 -54.30 -8.47 -28.48
C ARG A 210 -52.85 -8.49 -27.99
N SER A 211 -52.39 -9.62 -27.44
CA SER A 211 -51.05 -9.82 -26.88
C SER A 211 -50.50 -11.16 -27.36
N VAL A 212 -49.65 -11.12 -28.39
CA VAL A 212 -49.09 -12.31 -29.05
C VAL A 212 -47.61 -12.11 -29.39
N VAL A 213 -46.87 -13.21 -29.41
CA VAL A 213 -45.55 -13.27 -30.03
C VAL A 213 -45.70 -13.62 -31.50
N SER A 214 -45.26 -12.73 -32.38
CA SER A 214 -45.41 -12.89 -33.83
C SER A 214 -44.16 -13.40 -34.54
N HIS A 215 -42.99 -13.11 -33.98
CA HIS A 215 -41.72 -13.63 -34.44
C HIS A 215 -40.97 -14.22 -33.26
N TRP A 216 -40.28 -15.34 -33.48
CA TRP A 216 -39.43 -15.98 -32.49
C TRP A 216 -38.17 -16.49 -33.18
N ARG A 217 -37.02 -16.11 -32.65
CA ARG A 217 -35.70 -16.56 -33.05
C ARG A 217 -35.03 -17.20 -31.85
N SER A 218 -34.49 -18.40 -32.05
CA SER A 218 -33.63 -19.07 -31.07
C SER A 218 -32.22 -19.16 -31.64
N ALA A 219 -31.23 -18.72 -30.87
CA ALA A 219 -29.82 -18.77 -31.25
C ALA A 219 -28.97 -19.35 -30.11
N ARG A 220 -27.89 -20.03 -30.49
CA ARG A 220 -26.89 -20.59 -29.55
C ARG A 220 -25.50 -20.23 -30.07
N GLY A 221 -24.56 -19.97 -29.16
CA GLY A 221 -23.19 -19.58 -29.47
C GLY A 221 -22.15 -20.37 -28.67
N VAL A 222 -20.96 -20.49 -29.26
CA VAL A 222 -19.78 -21.06 -28.59
C VAL A 222 -19.11 -19.98 -27.73
N HIS A 223 -18.72 -20.32 -26.51
CA HIS A 223 -18.11 -19.41 -25.54
C HIS A 223 -17.21 -20.20 -24.57
N SER A 224 -16.44 -19.50 -23.73
CA SER A 224 -15.67 -20.16 -22.68
C SER A 224 -16.62 -20.76 -21.65
N SER A 225 -16.52 -22.07 -21.44
CA SER A 225 -17.33 -22.80 -20.46
C SER A 225 -16.64 -22.93 -19.11
N GLN A 226 -15.36 -22.57 -19.00
CA GLN A 226 -14.60 -22.58 -17.75
C GLN A 226 -13.92 -21.24 -17.56
N HIS A 227 -13.99 -20.70 -16.35
CA HIS A 227 -13.29 -19.48 -15.95
C HIS A 227 -12.44 -19.73 -14.72
N GLY A 228 -11.16 -19.36 -14.81
CA GLY A 228 -10.19 -19.50 -13.74
C GLY A 228 -9.54 -18.16 -13.38
N SER A 229 -9.16 -18.00 -12.12
CA SER A 229 -8.34 -16.88 -11.68
C SER A 229 -7.52 -17.25 -10.46
N THR A 230 -6.50 -16.44 -10.18
CA THR A 230 -5.80 -16.47 -8.89
C THR A 230 -5.41 -15.05 -8.49
N ASP A 231 -5.00 -14.90 -7.24
CA ASP A 231 -4.45 -13.65 -6.73
C ASP A 231 -3.33 -13.92 -5.72
N TYR A 232 -2.76 -12.85 -5.16
CA TYR A 232 -1.76 -12.92 -4.11
C TYR A 232 -2.11 -12.00 -2.94
N ASP A 233 -2.28 -12.59 -1.75
CA ASP A 233 -2.39 -11.84 -0.50
C ASP A 233 -1.04 -11.82 0.24
N PRO A 234 -0.39 -10.65 0.40
CA PRO A 234 0.86 -10.56 1.15
C PRO A 234 0.73 -10.86 2.65
N LEU A 235 -0.47 -10.80 3.23
CA LEU A 235 -0.72 -11.18 4.62
C LEU A 235 -0.83 -12.71 4.78
N GLN A 236 -1.21 -13.43 3.72
CA GLN A 236 -1.31 -14.88 3.68
C GLN A 236 -0.59 -15.46 2.45
N PRO A 237 0.75 -15.28 2.31
CA PRO A 237 1.48 -15.54 1.06
C PRO A 237 1.55 -17.01 0.63
N ARG A 238 1.08 -17.94 1.48
CA ARG A 238 1.02 -19.39 1.20
C ARG A 238 -0.40 -19.88 0.95
N ALA A 239 -1.42 -19.05 1.19
CA ALA A 239 -2.79 -19.42 0.93
C ALA A 239 -3.00 -19.56 -0.59
N SER A 240 -3.65 -20.63 -1.02
CA SER A 240 -4.06 -20.75 -2.41
C SER A 240 -5.29 -19.88 -2.63
N LEU A 241 -5.15 -18.91 -3.52
CA LEU A 241 -6.25 -18.08 -4.01
C LEU A 241 -6.73 -18.53 -5.40
N ALA A 242 -6.34 -19.73 -5.84
CA ALA A 242 -6.86 -20.29 -7.08
C ALA A 242 -8.37 -20.50 -6.97
N ALA A 243 -9.10 -20.00 -7.95
CA ALA A 243 -10.55 -20.09 -8.01
C ALA A 243 -10.96 -20.39 -9.45
N ASP A 244 -11.74 -21.45 -9.61
CA ASP A 244 -12.25 -21.92 -10.90
C ASP A 244 -13.76 -22.10 -10.81
N ALA A 245 -14.45 -21.85 -11.92
CA ALA A 245 -15.87 -22.12 -12.08
C ALA A 245 -16.15 -22.68 -13.48
N ASP A 246 -16.99 -23.71 -13.52
CA ASP A 246 -17.42 -24.37 -14.75
C ASP A 246 -18.90 -24.13 -15.01
N ALA A 247 -19.24 -23.85 -16.25
CA ALA A 247 -20.61 -23.84 -16.72
C ALA A 247 -21.12 -25.29 -16.70
N GLY A 248 -22.19 -25.55 -15.96
CA GLY A 248 -22.84 -26.85 -15.92
C GLY A 248 -23.98 -27.00 -16.95
N GLY A 249 -24.14 -28.22 -17.47
CA GLY A 249 -25.41 -28.71 -18.04
C GLY A 249 -25.37 -29.12 -19.51
N GLU A 250 -26.25 -30.07 -19.85
CA GLU A 250 -26.35 -30.77 -21.15
C GLU A 250 -26.53 -29.85 -22.37
N GLN A 251 -26.88 -28.58 -22.17
CA GLN A 251 -27.11 -27.60 -23.23
C GLN A 251 -25.88 -26.76 -23.61
N LEU A 252 -24.69 -27.15 -23.19
CA LEU A 252 -23.44 -26.53 -23.64
C LEU A 252 -23.01 -27.11 -25.00
N HIS A 253 -22.15 -26.38 -25.71
CA HIS A 253 -21.50 -26.92 -26.91
C HIS A 253 -20.45 -27.97 -26.51
N THR A 254 -20.11 -28.87 -27.44
CA THR A 254 -19.16 -29.97 -27.23
C THR A 254 -17.71 -29.62 -27.54
N VAL A 255 -17.38 -28.32 -27.51
CA VAL A 255 -16.01 -27.85 -27.77
C VAL A 255 -15.25 -27.84 -26.46
N ASP A 256 -14.25 -28.71 -26.36
CA ASP A 256 -13.41 -28.85 -25.17
C ASP A 256 -12.28 -27.80 -25.15
N GLY A 257 -11.76 -27.51 -23.96
CA GLY A 257 -10.55 -26.68 -23.77
C GLY A 257 -10.74 -25.17 -23.87
N LEU A 258 -11.99 -24.67 -23.96
CA LEU A 258 -12.27 -23.24 -23.93
C LEU A 258 -12.29 -22.70 -22.49
N ILE A 259 -11.09 -22.51 -21.95
CA ILE A 259 -10.83 -22.00 -20.59
C ILE A 259 -10.38 -20.55 -20.67
N ALA A 260 -11.08 -19.66 -19.97
CA ALA A 260 -10.66 -18.27 -19.79
C ALA A 260 -9.99 -18.10 -18.42
N PHE A 261 -8.68 -17.87 -18.40
CA PHE A 261 -7.92 -17.61 -17.18
C PHE A 261 -7.50 -16.14 -17.10
N ASP A 262 -7.56 -15.54 -15.91
CA ASP A 262 -7.21 -14.14 -15.68
C ASP A 262 -6.44 -13.93 -14.36
N TYR A 263 -5.52 -12.96 -14.34
CA TYR A 263 -4.77 -12.52 -13.16
C TYR A 263 -4.57 -11.00 -13.25
N PRO A 264 -4.81 -10.24 -12.16
CA PRO A 264 -5.20 -10.68 -10.83
C PRO A 264 -6.72 -10.89 -10.67
N GLY A 265 -7.12 -11.80 -9.80
CA GLY A 265 -8.52 -12.15 -9.55
C GLY A 265 -9.32 -11.15 -8.69
N ALA A 266 -8.70 -10.07 -8.22
CA ALA A 266 -9.28 -9.03 -7.37
C ALA A 266 -9.91 -9.53 -6.06
N HIS A 267 -9.31 -10.54 -5.42
CA HIS A 267 -9.79 -11.12 -4.16
C HIS A 267 -8.63 -11.51 -3.23
N THR A 268 -8.85 -11.46 -1.92
CA THR A 268 -7.89 -11.88 -0.88
C THR A 268 -8.30 -13.18 -0.19
N VAL A 269 -9.51 -13.67 -0.45
CA VAL A 269 -10.02 -14.95 0.06
C VAL A 269 -10.59 -15.78 -1.09
N GLN A 270 -10.37 -17.09 -1.05
CA GLN A 270 -10.76 -18.00 -2.14
C GLN A 270 -12.27 -18.01 -2.40
N ALA A 271 -13.11 -17.83 -1.37
CA ALA A 271 -14.56 -17.83 -1.50
C ALA A 271 -15.07 -16.71 -2.45
N ASP A 272 -14.49 -15.52 -2.34
CA ASP A 272 -14.82 -14.41 -3.25
C ASP A 272 -14.33 -14.68 -4.66
N GLY A 273 -13.13 -15.23 -4.82
CA GLY A 273 -12.60 -15.64 -6.13
C GLY A 273 -13.54 -16.63 -6.84
N ARG A 274 -14.03 -17.65 -6.14
CA ARG A 274 -14.98 -18.63 -6.70
C ARG A 274 -16.28 -17.97 -7.13
N ARG A 275 -16.80 -17.06 -6.32
CA ARG A 275 -18.02 -16.29 -6.63
C ARG A 275 -17.82 -15.42 -7.87
N TYR A 276 -16.69 -14.72 -8.00
CA TYR A 276 -16.38 -13.92 -9.20
C TYR A 276 -16.25 -14.78 -10.46
N MET A 277 -15.61 -15.96 -10.38
CA MET A 277 -15.54 -16.87 -11.52
C MET A 277 -16.91 -17.46 -11.89
N GLN A 278 -17.76 -17.74 -10.89
CA GLN A 278 -19.14 -18.13 -11.13
C GLN A 278 -19.92 -17.02 -11.85
N VAL A 279 -19.82 -15.77 -11.40
CA VAL A 279 -20.45 -14.61 -12.07
C VAL A 279 -19.97 -14.47 -13.52
N ARG A 280 -18.67 -14.58 -13.79
CA ARG A 280 -18.11 -14.51 -15.15
C ARG A 280 -18.62 -15.64 -16.05
N THR A 281 -18.71 -16.84 -15.50
CA THR A 281 -19.27 -18.00 -16.19
C THR A 281 -20.75 -17.80 -16.51
N GLU A 282 -21.54 -17.37 -15.53
CA GLU A 282 -22.98 -17.12 -15.67
C GLU A 282 -23.29 -15.97 -16.64
N ALA A 283 -22.41 -14.97 -16.78
CA ALA A 283 -22.58 -13.87 -17.74
C ALA A 283 -22.63 -14.34 -19.21
N HIS A 284 -22.07 -15.52 -19.50
CA HIS A 284 -22.13 -16.13 -20.82
C HIS A 284 -23.42 -16.94 -21.07
N ASN A 285 -24.31 -17.11 -20.07
CA ASN A 285 -25.60 -17.79 -20.26
C ASN A 285 -26.47 -17.14 -21.34
N VAL A 286 -26.36 -15.81 -21.52
CA VAL A 286 -27.05 -15.09 -22.60
C VAL A 286 -26.53 -15.51 -23.97
N GLN A 287 -25.21 -15.73 -24.11
CA GLN A 287 -24.59 -16.18 -25.37
C GLN A 287 -24.84 -17.68 -25.62
N ARG A 288 -24.96 -18.47 -24.55
CA ARG A 288 -25.28 -19.91 -24.60
C ARG A 288 -26.60 -20.18 -25.29
N ALA A 289 -27.67 -19.50 -24.88
CA ALA A 289 -29.02 -19.68 -25.41
C ALA A 289 -29.78 -18.36 -25.36
N SER A 290 -29.69 -17.57 -26.43
CA SER A 290 -30.45 -16.33 -26.58
C SER A 290 -31.67 -16.55 -27.45
N HIS A 291 -32.78 -15.95 -27.05
CA HIS A 291 -33.98 -15.90 -27.86
C HIS A 291 -34.34 -14.44 -28.13
N ALA A 292 -34.89 -14.18 -29.30
CA ALA A 292 -35.43 -12.88 -29.66
C ALA A 292 -36.87 -13.04 -30.13
N ALA A 293 -37.73 -12.11 -29.74
CA ALA A 293 -39.15 -12.17 -30.05
C ALA A 293 -39.69 -10.82 -30.47
N THR A 294 -40.68 -10.79 -31.37
CA THR A 294 -41.44 -9.57 -31.69
C THR A 294 -42.86 -9.73 -31.18
N THR A 295 -43.30 -8.81 -30.33
CA THR A 295 -44.59 -8.88 -29.63
C THR A 295 -45.37 -7.58 -29.74
N ASN A 296 -46.70 -7.68 -29.67
CA ASN A 296 -47.61 -6.56 -29.51
C ASN A 296 -48.21 -6.45 -28.09
N ALA A 297 -47.67 -7.23 -27.13
CA ALA A 297 -48.06 -7.23 -25.72
C ALA A 297 -47.48 -6.02 -24.98
N CYS A 298 -48.31 -4.99 -24.77
CA CYS A 298 -47.89 -3.70 -24.20
C CYS A 298 -47.36 -3.78 -22.75
N GLY A 299 -47.85 -4.74 -21.97
CA GLY A 299 -47.42 -4.95 -20.58
C GLY A 299 -46.03 -5.60 -20.43
N LEU A 300 -45.47 -6.18 -21.51
CA LEU A 300 -44.20 -6.88 -21.46
C LEU A 300 -43.03 -5.87 -21.42
N MET A 301 -42.26 -5.90 -20.35
CA MET A 301 -41.16 -4.96 -20.08
C MET A 301 -39.87 -5.70 -19.74
N VAL A 302 -38.73 -4.99 -19.78
CA VAL A 302 -37.45 -5.52 -19.30
C VAL A 302 -37.53 -5.87 -17.82
N GLY A 303 -36.99 -7.04 -17.44
CA GLY A 303 -37.11 -7.61 -16.09
C GLY A 303 -38.43 -8.34 -15.81
N ALA A 304 -39.37 -8.39 -16.76
CA ALA A 304 -40.57 -9.21 -16.59
C ALA A 304 -40.30 -10.69 -16.91
N LEU A 305 -41.02 -11.57 -16.22
CA LEU A 305 -41.15 -12.98 -16.56
C LEU A 305 -42.41 -13.20 -17.41
N PHE A 306 -42.32 -14.05 -18.43
CA PHE A 306 -43.49 -14.53 -19.17
C PHE A 306 -43.30 -15.96 -19.69
N ARG A 307 -44.39 -16.68 -19.87
CA ARG A 307 -44.41 -18.02 -20.46
C ARG A 307 -44.78 -17.99 -21.94
N LEU A 308 -43.92 -18.51 -22.82
CA LEU A 308 -44.28 -18.76 -24.21
C LEU A 308 -45.18 -20.00 -24.32
N ARG A 309 -46.24 -19.94 -25.12
CA ARG A 309 -47.10 -21.09 -25.43
C ARG A 309 -47.47 -21.15 -26.91
N GLY A 310 -47.83 -22.33 -27.40
CA GLY A 310 -48.27 -22.53 -28.79
C GLY A 310 -47.16 -22.43 -29.83
N PHE A 311 -45.87 -22.42 -29.42
CA PHE A 311 -44.75 -22.54 -30.35
C PHE A 311 -44.59 -24.00 -30.83
N PRO A 312 -44.35 -24.27 -32.13
CA PRO A 312 -44.30 -25.64 -32.66
C PRO A 312 -43.25 -26.56 -32.01
N ARG A 313 -42.13 -26.00 -31.53
CA ARG A 313 -41.13 -26.75 -30.75
C ARG A 313 -41.50 -26.74 -29.28
N ALA A 314 -41.87 -27.91 -28.76
CA ALA A 314 -42.40 -28.08 -27.41
C ALA A 314 -41.46 -27.55 -26.33
N GLU A 315 -40.15 -27.77 -26.49
CA GLU A 315 -39.12 -27.36 -25.54
C GLU A 315 -38.98 -25.84 -25.38
N LEU A 316 -39.48 -25.05 -26.33
CA LEU A 316 -39.47 -23.59 -26.25
C LEU A 316 -40.72 -23.03 -25.55
N ASN A 317 -41.72 -23.85 -25.20
CA ASN A 317 -42.93 -23.40 -24.49
C ASN A 317 -42.73 -23.36 -22.98
N GLN A 318 -41.82 -22.49 -22.54
CA GLN A 318 -41.38 -22.34 -21.15
C GLN A 318 -41.38 -20.88 -20.71
N GLU A 319 -40.90 -20.61 -19.49
CA GLU A 319 -40.78 -19.27 -18.94
C GLU A 319 -39.46 -18.61 -19.33
N TYR A 320 -39.54 -17.32 -19.64
CA TYR A 320 -38.44 -16.49 -20.09
C TYR A 320 -38.37 -15.19 -19.30
N LEU A 321 -37.14 -14.73 -19.05
CA LEU A 321 -36.82 -13.41 -18.54
C LEU A 321 -36.54 -12.46 -19.70
N VAL A 322 -37.18 -11.29 -19.70
CA VAL A 322 -36.92 -10.23 -20.69
C VAL A 322 -35.65 -9.46 -20.34
N LEU A 323 -34.65 -9.55 -21.21
CA LEU A 323 -33.33 -8.95 -21.03
C LEU A 323 -33.22 -7.56 -21.62
N SER A 324 -33.80 -7.36 -22.80
CA SER A 324 -33.81 -6.06 -23.47
C SER A 324 -35.08 -5.92 -24.32
N ALA A 325 -35.47 -4.68 -24.57
CA ALA A 325 -36.63 -4.34 -25.39
C ALA A 325 -36.31 -3.11 -26.24
N HIS A 326 -36.62 -3.21 -27.53
CA HIS A 326 -36.67 -2.09 -28.47
C HIS A 326 -38.12 -1.90 -28.88
N THR A 327 -38.74 -0.85 -28.38
CA THR A 327 -40.18 -0.62 -28.52
C THR A 327 -40.43 0.61 -29.38
N THR A 328 -41.36 0.50 -30.33
CA THR A 328 -41.86 1.62 -31.11
C THR A 328 -43.30 1.92 -30.72
N LEU A 329 -43.57 3.17 -30.37
CA LEU A 329 -44.90 3.72 -30.17
C LEU A 329 -45.19 4.72 -31.27
N ALA A 330 -46.39 4.66 -31.84
CA ALA A 330 -46.81 5.58 -32.89
C ALA A 330 -48.23 6.06 -32.58
N ALA A 331 -48.42 7.37 -32.44
CA ALA A 331 -49.75 7.93 -32.19
C ALA A 331 -50.60 7.80 -33.47
N PRO A 332 -51.71 7.04 -33.47
CA PRO A 332 -52.53 6.86 -34.67
C PRO A 332 -53.23 8.17 -35.07
N GLU A 333 -53.59 8.99 -34.08
CA GLU A 333 -54.35 10.23 -34.22
C GLU A 333 -53.54 11.35 -34.89
N HIS A 334 -52.20 11.22 -34.95
CA HIS A 334 -51.29 12.21 -35.54
C HIS A 334 -50.63 11.72 -36.83
N GLY A 335 -51.30 10.82 -37.58
CA GLY A 335 -50.95 10.50 -38.97
C GLY A 335 -49.75 9.57 -39.20
N SER A 336 -49.31 8.81 -38.21
CA SER A 336 -48.07 8.00 -38.30
C SER A 336 -48.12 6.83 -39.29
N GLY A 337 -49.29 6.25 -39.59
CA GLY A 337 -49.43 5.10 -40.50
C GLY A 337 -48.81 3.77 -40.01
N GLU A 338 -48.10 3.79 -38.88
CA GLU A 338 -47.46 2.64 -38.22
C GLU A 338 -48.42 1.96 -37.20
N PRO A 339 -48.21 0.68 -36.85
CA PRO A 339 -48.97 0.07 -35.76
C PRO A 339 -48.69 0.80 -34.44
N PRO A 340 -49.71 1.01 -33.57
CA PRO A 340 -49.58 1.85 -32.37
C PRO A 340 -48.54 1.36 -31.36
N PHE A 341 -48.21 0.07 -31.38
CA PHE A 341 -47.18 -0.52 -30.51
C PHE A 341 -46.58 -1.75 -31.19
N SER A 342 -45.26 -1.83 -31.17
CA SER A 342 -44.48 -3.03 -31.52
C SER A 342 -43.23 -3.07 -30.65
N SER A 343 -42.89 -4.23 -30.09
CA SER A 343 -41.68 -4.40 -29.30
C SER A 343 -40.88 -5.61 -29.76
N SER A 344 -39.58 -5.42 -29.97
CA SER A 344 -38.62 -6.50 -30.21
C SER A 344 -37.83 -6.73 -28.93
N VAL A 345 -37.96 -7.91 -28.34
CA VAL A 345 -37.35 -8.26 -27.06
C VAL A 345 -36.28 -9.33 -27.23
N GLN A 346 -35.22 -9.24 -26.44
CA GLN A 346 -34.29 -10.34 -26.20
C GLN A 346 -34.63 -10.99 -24.87
N VAL A 347 -34.65 -12.31 -24.83
CA VAL A 347 -35.08 -13.08 -23.66
C VAL A 347 -34.15 -14.27 -23.41
N MET A 348 -34.06 -14.70 -22.16
CA MET A 348 -33.36 -15.94 -21.76
C MET A 348 -34.27 -16.83 -20.93
N GLU A 349 -33.99 -18.14 -20.92
CA GLU A 349 -34.71 -19.09 -20.08
C GLU A 349 -34.58 -18.68 -18.60
N SER A 350 -35.70 -18.56 -17.87
CA SER A 350 -35.69 -18.02 -16.50
C SER A 350 -34.88 -18.86 -15.51
N ARG A 351 -34.75 -20.16 -15.77
CA ARG A 351 -33.95 -21.11 -14.97
C ARG A 351 -32.45 -20.84 -14.99
N LEU A 352 -31.94 -20.08 -15.95
CA LEU A 352 -30.53 -19.72 -16.04
C LEU A 352 -30.31 -18.36 -15.34
N PRO A 353 -29.31 -18.23 -14.47
CA PRO A 353 -29.03 -16.94 -13.84
C PRO A 353 -28.50 -15.95 -14.87
N PHE A 354 -29.01 -14.71 -14.81
CA PHE A 354 -28.50 -13.59 -15.58
C PHE A 354 -27.36 -12.88 -14.81
N ARG A 355 -26.28 -12.56 -15.52
CA ARG A 355 -25.25 -11.61 -15.10
C ARG A 355 -24.92 -10.69 -16.26
N SER A 356 -24.60 -9.43 -15.96
CA SER A 356 -24.02 -8.53 -16.95
C SER A 356 -22.62 -9.00 -17.33
N LEU A 357 -22.28 -8.91 -18.62
CA LEU A 357 -20.90 -9.08 -19.07
C LEU A 357 -20.05 -7.93 -18.53
N GLN A 358 -18.84 -8.24 -18.07
CA GLN A 358 -17.87 -7.22 -17.66
C GLN A 358 -17.35 -6.47 -18.88
N ARG A 359 -18.02 -5.37 -19.25
CA ARG A 359 -17.72 -4.53 -20.41
C ARG A 359 -17.15 -3.19 -20.00
N THR A 360 -17.46 -2.72 -18.80
CA THR A 360 -17.00 -1.42 -18.34
C THR A 360 -15.51 -1.49 -18.07
N ALA A 361 -14.76 -0.58 -18.70
CA ALA A 361 -13.30 -0.55 -18.59
C ALA A 361 -12.89 -0.33 -17.13
N THR A 362 -11.91 -1.11 -16.65
CA THR A 362 -11.31 -0.87 -15.33
C THR A 362 -10.32 0.29 -15.43
N PRO A 363 -10.34 1.26 -14.50
CA PRO A 363 -9.38 2.36 -14.51
C PRO A 363 -7.96 1.84 -14.24
N THR A 364 -6.98 2.42 -14.91
CA THR A 364 -5.56 2.06 -14.76
C THR A 364 -4.70 3.29 -14.52
N ILE A 365 -3.79 3.22 -13.55
CA ILE A 365 -2.73 4.20 -13.34
C ILE A 365 -1.45 3.66 -13.99
N ALA A 366 -1.13 4.17 -15.18
CA ALA A 366 -0.01 3.69 -15.97
C ALA A 366 1.39 4.09 -15.43
N GLY A 367 1.45 5.04 -14.49
CA GLY A 367 2.70 5.63 -14.02
C GLY A 367 2.79 5.70 -12.50
N LEU A 368 3.85 6.34 -12.02
CA LEU A 368 4.04 6.62 -10.60
C LEU A 368 3.27 7.88 -10.22
N GLN A 369 2.78 7.92 -9.00
CA GLN A 369 2.27 9.13 -8.37
C GLN A 369 3.08 9.41 -7.11
N THR A 370 3.20 10.67 -6.71
CA THR A 370 3.65 10.98 -5.36
C THR A 370 2.47 11.16 -4.43
N ALA A 371 2.69 10.89 -3.15
CA ALA A 371 1.72 11.06 -2.08
C ALA A 371 2.45 11.45 -0.80
N VAL A 372 1.73 12.03 0.15
CA VAL A 372 2.30 12.45 1.44
C VAL A 372 1.91 11.43 2.50
N VAL A 373 2.88 10.93 3.27
CA VAL A 373 2.62 10.03 4.40
C VAL A 373 1.78 10.77 5.44
N THR A 374 0.72 10.13 5.91
CA THR A 374 -0.26 10.75 6.81
C THR A 374 -0.26 10.08 8.18
N GLY A 375 -0.64 10.84 9.19
CA GLY A 375 -0.74 10.45 10.59
C GLY A 375 -1.12 11.65 11.44
N ASP A 376 -1.29 11.45 12.74
CA ASP A 376 -1.83 12.48 13.63
C ASP A 376 -0.81 13.58 13.96
N THR A 377 0.49 13.25 13.94
CA THR A 377 1.58 14.15 14.33
C THR A 377 2.66 14.18 13.27
N ASP A 378 3.06 15.38 12.84
CA ASP A 378 4.14 15.58 11.86
C ASP A 378 5.44 14.92 12.31
N GLU A 379 6.16 14.32 11.35
CA GLU A 379 7.43 13.62 11.57
C GLU A 379 7.37 12.39 12.51
N ASP A 380 6.18 11.99 12.98
CA ASP A 380 5.97 10.73 13.70
C ASP A 380 6.01 9.52 12.74
N ILE A 381 6.01 8.31 13.29
CA ILE A 381 6.02 7.04 12.55
C ILE A 381 4.66 6.35 12.72
N ALA A 382 3.70 6.72 11.87
CA ALA A 382 2.39 6.06 11.79
C ALA A 382 2.48 4.78 10.94
N VAL A 383 2.76 3.65 11.59
CA VAL A 383 3.05 2.36 10.93
C VAL A 383 2.30 1.20 11.59
N ASP A 384 1.93 0.19 10.80
CA ASP A 384 1.37 -1.06 11.32
C ASP A 384 2.42 -2.16 11.57
N ALA A 385 1.97 -3.33 12.05
CA ALA A 385 2.83 -4.48 12.35
C ALA A 385 3.59 -5.06 11.14
N HIS A 386 3.24 -4.68 9.92
CA HIS A 386 3.86 -5.12 8.68
C HIS A 386 4.77 -4.05 8.04
N GLY A 387 4.99 -2.92 8.72
CA GLY A 387 5.80 -1.83 8.18
C GLY A 387 5.06 -1.01 7.10
N ARG A 388 3.72 -1.08 7.05
CA ARG A 388 2.89 -0.33 6.11
C ARG A 388 2.58 1.05 6.70
N VAL A 389 2.41 2.04 5.83
CA VAL A 389 2.02 3.41 6.20
C VAL A 389 0.77 3.81 5.42
N GLN A 390 0.03 4.80 5.90
CA GLN A 390 -1.04 5.43 5.13
C GLN A 390 -0.50 6.68 4.44
N VAL A 391 -1.05 6.98 3.26
CA VAL A 391 -0.70 8.17 2.48
C VAL A 391 -1.94 8.94 2.04
N THR A 392 -1.79 10.25 1.85
CA THR A 392 -2.79 11.11 1.22
C THR A 392 -2.31 11.47 -0.18
N PHE A 393 -3.08 11.09 -1.20
CA PHE A 393 -2.81 11.46 -2.59
C PHE A 393 -3.19 12.91 -2.85
N HIS A 394 -2.49 13.57 -3.78
CA HIS A 394 -2.71 14.99 -4.11
C HIS A 394 -4.12 15.32 -4.62
N TRP A 395 -4.82 14.32 -5.18
CA TRP A 395 -6.21 14.46 -5.65
C TRP A 395 -7.25 14.14 -4.56
N ALA A 396 -6.84 13.55 -3.42
CA ALA A 396 -7.68 13.22 -2.27
C ALA A 396 -7.50 14.26 -1.14
N THR A 397 -7.85 15.52 -1.41
CA THR A 397 -7.69 16.61 -0.44
C THR A 397 -8.89 16.70 0.51
N ALA A 398 -8.65 17.00 1.79
CA ALA A 398 -9.68 17.05 2.85
C ALA A 398 -10.91 17.93 2.56
N ALA A 399 -10.80 18.86 1.59
CA ALA A 399 -11.90 19.70 1.13
C ALA A 399 -12.93 18.97 0.23
N ARG A 400 -12.65 17.72 -0.19
CA ARG A 400 -13.54 16.92 -1.05
C ARG A 400 -14.26 15.82 -0.24
N PRO A 401 -15.51 15.47 -0.62
CA PRO A 401 -16.14 14.23 -0.13
C PRO A 401 -15.22 13.04 -0.41
N HIS A 402 -15.19 12.05 0.49
CA HIS A 402 -14.35 10.85 0.35
C HIS A 402 -12.83 11.12 0.29
N ALA A 403 -12.36 12.17 0.99
CA ALA A 403 -10.96 12.53 1.14
C ALA A 403 -10.22 11.83 2.31
N ALA A 404 -10.58 10.58 2.58
CA ALA A 404 -9.91 9.79 3.60
C ALA A 404 -8.45 9.50 3.17
N PRO A 405 -7.52 9.37 4.14
CA PRO A 405 -6.23 8.72 3.93
C PRO A 405 -6.38 7.40 3.17
N SER A 406 -5.38 6.96 2.43
CA SER A 406 -5.40 5.64 1.78
C SER A 406 -5.47 4.48 2.78
N CYS A 407 -5.64 3.26 2.27
CA CYS A 407 -5.43 2.05 3.07
C CYS A 407 -3.96 1.94 3.53
N TRP A 408 -3.67 0.93 4.36
CA TRP A 408 -2.28 0.59 4.71
C TRP A 408 -1.48 0.14 3.47
N VAL A 409 -0.55 0.98 3.04
CA VAL A 409 0.28 0.79 1.84
C VAL A 409 1.63 0.16 2.22
N ARG A 410 2.03 -0.91 1.52
CA ARG A 410 3.34 -1.53 1.70
C ARG A 410 4.46 -0.60 1.21
N VAL A 411 5.60 -0.64 1.89
CA VAL A 411 6.81 0.12 1.53
C VAL A 411 7.87 -0.84 0.98
N ALA A 412 8.26 -0.63 -0.26
CA ALA A 412 9.38 -1.34 -0.85
C ALA A 412 10.67 -1.01 -0.09
N SER A 413 11.37 -2.05 0.33
CA SER A 413 12.64 -1.95 1.03
C SER A 413 13.78 -2.30 0.09
N MET A 414 14.97 -1.76 0.32
CA MET A 414 16.16 -2.10 -0.47
C MET A 414 16.46 -3.61 -0.46
N TRP A 415 16.22 -4.28 0.68
CA TRP A 415 16.45 -5.71 0.85
C TRP A 415 15.51 -6.25 1.92
N ALA A 416 14.71 -7.28 1.62
CA ALA A 416 13.72 -7.83 2.55
C ALA A 416 13.78 -9.37 2.57
N GLY A 417 14.19 -9.93 3.71
CA GLY A 417 14.28 -11.37 3.96
C GLY A 417 13.47 -11.81 5.19
N LYS A 418 13.54 -13.11 5.51
CA LYS A 418 12.81 -13.69 6.65
C LYS A 418 13.50 -13.31 7.97
N GLY A 419 13.14 -12.14 8.52
CA GLY A 419 13.70 -11.62 9.77
C GLY A 419 15.06 -10.94 9.63
N TRP A 420 15.44 -10.56 8.41
CA TRP A 420 16.68 -9.84 8.10
C TRP A 420 16.46 -8.95 6.87
N GLY A 421 17.25 -7.89 6.70
CA GLY A 421 17.13 -6.96 5.57
C GLY A 421 17.43 -5.51 5.95
N ALA A 422 17.07 -4.58 5.06
CA ALA A 422 17.14 -3.14 5.28
C ALA A 422 15.73 -2.59 5.50
N MET A 423 15.53 -1.73 6.50
CA MET A 423 14.25 -1.13 6.81
C MET A 423 14.42 0.35 7.14
N SER A 424 13.73 1.20 6.39
CA SER A 424 13.61 2.64 6.67
C SER A 424 12.16 3.03 6.42
N LEU A 425 11.44 3.34 7.49
CA LEU A 425 10.02 3.66 7.41
C LEU A 425 9.85 5.16 7.09
N PRO A 426 9.05 5.50 6.07
CA PRO A 426 8.64 6.88 5.82
C PRO A 426 7.92 7.46 7.05
N ARG A 427 8.17 8.73 7.35
CA ARG A 427 7.54 9.48 8.45
C ARG A 427 6.40 10.34 7.95
N VAL A 428 5.46 10.67 8.84
CA VAL A 428 4.36 11.59 8.55
C VAL A 428 4.90 12.90 7.99
N GLY A 429 4.30 13.37 6.90
CA GLY A 429 4.72 14.55 6.15
C GLY A 429 5.67 14.26 4.99
N GLN A 430 6.39 13.13 4.99
CA GLN A 430 7.34 12.82 3.92
C GLN A 430 6.64 12.48 2.60
N GLU A 431 7.21 12.94 1.49
CA GLU A 431 6.74 12.63 0.15
C GLU A 431 7.29 11.28 -0.33
N VAL A 432 6.37 10.37 -0.68
CA VAL A 432 6.66 9.03 -1.16
C VAL A 432 6.19 8.84 -2.60
N VAL A 433 6.89 7.96 -3.33
CA VAL A 433 6.55 7.56 -4.69
C VAL A 433 5.76 6.27 -4.63
N VAL A 434 4.56 6.27 -5.19
CA VAL A 434 3.60 5.18 -5.18
C VAL A 434 3.44 4.61 -6.59
N SER A 435 3.67 3.31 -6.71
CA SER A 435 3.31 2.48 -7.86
C SER A 435 2.00 1.74 -7.56
N PHE A 436 1.34 1.26 -8.61
CA PHE A 436 0.07 0.54 -8.51
C PHE A 436 0.24 -0.83 -9.18
N LEU A 437 0.03 -1.92 -8.43
CA LEU A 437 0.24 -3.27 -8.95
C LEU A 437 -0.75 -3.55 -10.08
N GLU A 438 -0.25 -3.98 -11.25
CA GLU A 438 -1.04 -4.13 -12.49
C GLU A 438 -1.73 -2.82 -12.95
N GLY A 439 -1.25 -1.67 -12.46
CA GLY A 439 -1.89 -0.36 -12.65
C GLY A 439 -3.21 -0.20 -11.90
N ASP A 440 -3.60 -1.14 -11.03
CA ASP A 440 -4.87 -1.12 -10.28
C ASP A 440 -4.85 -0.02 -9.21
N PRO A 441 -5.71 1.02 -9.29
CA PRO A 441 -5.81 2.06 -8.28
C PRO A 441 -6.07 1.54 -6.86
N ASP A 442 -6.66 0.35 -6.71
CA ASP A 442 -6.96 -0.27 -5.42
C ASP A 442 -5.71 -0.95 -4.79
N ARG A 443 -4.58 -1.02 -5.52
CA ARG A 443 -3.36 -1.76 -5.10
C ARG A 443 -2.10 -0.89 -5.07
N PRO A 444 -2.05 0.16 -4.22
CA PRO A 444 -0.85 0.97 -4.08
C PRO A 444 0.32 0.19 -3.44
N LEU A 445 1.54 0.53 -3.86
CA LEU A 445 2.81 0.10 -3.30
C LEU A 445 3.78 1.29 -3.32
N ILE A 446 4.29 1.69 -2.16
CA ILE A 446 5.33 2.71 -2.10
C ILE A 446 6.63 2.08 -2.60
N VAL A 447 7.27 2.70 -3.59
CA VAL A 447 8.50 2.22 -4.23
C VAL A 447 9.73 3.08 -3.91
N GLY A 448 9.54 4.21 -3.25
CA GLY A 448 10.62 5.10 -2.83
C GLY A 448 10.11 6.39 -2.22
N SER A 449 11.02 7.34 -2.03
CA SER A 449 10.74 8.69 -1.50
C SER A 449 11.54 9.73 -2.27
N VAL A 450 11.05 10.96 -2.28
CA VAL A 450 11.69 12.09 -2.96
C VAL A 450 11.81 13.29 -2.03
N TYR A 451 12.86 14.09 -2.23
CA TYR A 451 13.00 15.40 -1.59
C TYR A 451 12.17 16.43 -2.33
N ASN A 452 11.73 17.47 -1.61
CA ASN A 452 10.94 18.57 -2.16
C ASN A 452 11.32 19.91 -1.48
N GLY A 453 10.53 20.96 -1.69
CA GLY A 453 10.81 22.29 -1.15
C GLY A 453 10.79 22.38 0.37
N ASP A 454 9.98 21.54 1.04
CA ASP A 454 9.86 21.50 2.50
C ASP A 454 10.82 20.46 3.11
N HIS A 455 11.06 19.35 2.40
CA HIS A 455 11.99 18.30 2.76
C HIS A 455 13.24 18.33 1.87
N ALA A 456 14.20 19.19 2.24
CA ALA A 456 15.45 19.33 1.51
C ALA A 456 16.40 18.11 1.66
N PRO A 457 17.30 17.86 0.69
CA PRO A 457 18.35 16.86 0.82
C PRO A 457 19.25 17.09 2.06
N PRO A 458 19.82 16.03 2.67
CA PRO A 458 20.61 16.13 3.90
C PRO A 458 21.95 16.87 3.72
N PHE A 459 22.48 16.90 2.50
CA PHE A 459 23.71 17.62 2.16
C PHE A 459 23.35 18.85 1.32
N SER A 460 23.86 20.02 1.71
CA SER A 460 23.53 21.26 1.01
C SER A 460 24.04 21.21 -0.43
N LEU A 461 23.13 21.32 -1.39
CA LEU A 461 23.42 21.31 -2.83
C LEU A 461 23.29 22.73 -3.41
N PRO A 462 24.10 23.09 -4.43
CA PRO A 462 25.05 22.24 -5.17
C PRO A 462 26.46 22.12 -4.54
N ASP A 463 26.74 22.80 -3.43
CA ASP A 463 28.10 22.92 -2.88
C ASP A 463 28.72 21.58 -2.47
N ASN A 464 27.93 20.66 -1.92
CA ASN A 464 28.38 19.35 -1.45
C ASN A 464 28.02 18.21 -2.42
N LYS A 465 28.07 18.44 -3.73
CA LYS A 465 27.69 17.46 -4.76
C LYS A 465 28.57 16.19 -4.81
N THR A 466 29.70 16.16 -4.11
CA THR A 466 30.58 14.99 -3.95
C THR A 466 30.22 14.17 -2.71
N GLN A 467 29.29 14.64 -1.87
CA GLN A 467 28.86 13.95 -0.66
C GLN A 467 27.69 13.00 -0.95
N SER A 468 27.79 11.79 -0.42
CA SER A 468 26.75 10.76 -0.48
C SER A 468 26.68 9.99 0.84
N GLY A 469 25.56 9.30 1.11
CA GLY A 469 25.42 8.50 2.32
C GLY A 469 24.02 8.50 2.92
N VAL A 470 23.94 8.14 4.20
CA VAL A 470 22.69 8.01 4.95
C VAL A 470 22.79 8.84 6.23
N ARG A 471 21.85 9.78 6.39
CA ARG A 471 21.64 10.52 7.63
C ARG A 471 20.27 10.16 8.20
N SER A 472 20.25 9.60 9.41
CA SER A 472 18.99 9.36 10.16
C SER A 472 18.62 10.60 10.97
N ARG A 473 17.47 10.61 11.66
CA ARG A 473 17.14 11.67 12.63
C ARG A 473 16.51 11.07 13.87
N SER A 474 16.87 11.55 15.05
CA SER A 474 16.23 11.13 16.29
C SER A 474 14.75 11.49 16.24
N LEU A 475 13.87 10.56 16.58
CA LEU A 475 12.43 10.82 16.67
C LEU A 475 12.20 11.86 17.77
N LEU A 476 11.44 12.91 17.49
CA LEU A 476 11.25 14.08 18.37
C LEU A 476 12.52 14.87 18.72
N GLY A 477 13.65 14.59 18.06
CA GLY A 477 14.91 15.34 18.24
C GLY A 477 14.98 16.60 17.37
N GLY A 478 15.94 17.46 17.70
CA GLY A 478 16.28 18.63 16.89
C GLY A 478 16.97 18.25 15.57
N ALA A 479 17.18 19.25 14.71
CA ALA A 479 17.87 19.06 13.43
C ALA A 479 19.33 18.56 13.59
N ALA A 480 19.94 18.81 14.75
CA ALA A 480 21.31 18.40 15.06
C ALA A 480 21.41 16.95 15.59
N ASP A 481 20.29 16.29 15.89
CA ASP A 481 20.25 14.99 16.58
C ASP A 481 20.16 13.83 15.58
N PHE A 482 21.29 13.42 15.01
CA PHE A 482 21.34 12.43 13.94
C PHE A 482 22.53 11.46 14.02
N ASN A 483 22.31 10.26 13.48
CA ASN A 483 23.41 9.37 13.08
C ASN A 483 23.71 9.60 11.60
N GLU A 484 24.96 9.40 11.20
CA GLU A 484 25.39 9.61 9.82
C GLU A 484 26.49 8.64 9.40
N LEU A 485 26.34 8.08 8.21
CA LEU A 485 27.40 7.49 7.42
C LEU A 485 27.50 8.30 6.13
N ARG A 486 28.61 9.01 5.94
CA ARG A 486 28.82 9.90 4.78
C ARG A 486 30.15 9.61 4.10
N PHE A 487 30.12 9.55 2.78
CA PHE A 487 31.27 9.51 1.90
C PHE A 487 31.40 10.89 1.23
N ASP A 488 32.60 11.46 1.18
CA ASP A 488 32.93 12.62 0.36
C ASP A 488 33.99 12.23 -0.67
N ASP A 489 33.62 12.21 -1.95
CA ASP A 489 34.47 11.76 -3.06
C ASP A 489 35.24 12.92 -3.71
N LYS A 490 35.49 14.00 -2.95
CA LYS A 490 36.26 15.15 -3.43
C LYS A 490 37.75 14.81 -3.49
N ALA A 491 38.29 14.76 -4.70
CA ALA A 491 39.69 14.42 -4.96
C ALA A 491 40.70 15.21 -4.10
N GLY A 492 41.56 14.50 -3.37
CA GLY A 492 42.57 15.07 -2.47
C GLY A 492 42.04 15.57 -1.12
N ALA A 493 40.75 15.37 -0.87
CA ALA A 493 40.06 15.70 0.38
C ALA A 493 38.98 14.66 0.71
N GLU A 494 39.19 13.41 0.27
CA GLU A 494 38.24 12.31 0.46
C GLU A 494 38.03 12.01 1.94
N GLU A 495 36.78 11.75 2.34
CA GLU A 495 36.45 11.48 3.74
C GLU A 495 35.37 10.39 3.87
N LEU A 496 35.60 9.44 4.79
CA LEU A 496 34.55 8.61 5.36
C LEU A 496 34.22 9.15 6.75
N TYR A 497 33.01 9.66 6.91
CA TYR A 497 32.50 10.17 8.17
C TYR A 497 31.49 9.21 8.77
N LEU A 498 31.78 8.72 9.98
CA LEU A 498 30.87 7.91 10.79
C LEU A 498 30.54 8.64 12.09
N ARG A 499 29.27 8.98 12.28
CA ARG A 499 28.77 9.64 13.48
C ARG A 499 27.66 8.82 14.13
N ALA A 500 27.85 8.55 15.43
CA ALA A 500 26.79 8.11 16.31
C ALA A 500 26.31 9.29 17.18
N GLN A 501 25.00 9.51 17.26
CA GLN A 501 24.41 10.57 18.08
C GLN A 501 24.59 10.31 19.58
N ARG A 502 24.62 9.04 19.99
CA ARG A 502 24.73 8.62 21.39
C ARG A 502 25.79 7.54 21.56
N ASP A 503 25.40 6.28 21.40
CA ASP A 503 26.28 5.13 21.62
C ASP A 503 26.71 4.54 20.27
N LEU A 504 28.03 4.36 20.07
CA LEU A 504 28.58 3.53 18.99
C LEU A 504 29.02 2.20 19.61
N ARG A 505 28.40 1.10 19.18
CA ARG A 505 28.82 -0.26 19.54
C ARG A 505 29.35 -0.96 18.30
N GLU A 506 30.55 -1.49 18.43
CA GLU A 506 31.21 -2.32 17.43
C GLU A 506 31.43 -3.71 18.03
N GLU A 507 30.99 -4.75 17.34
CA GLU A 507 31.16 -6.14 17.75
C GLU A 507 31.67 -6.96 16.56
N VAL A 508 32.87 -7.52 16.71
CA VAL A 508 33.55 -8.30 15.69
C VAL A 508 33.77 -9.71 16.23
N GLN A 509 33.17 -10.70 15.58
CA GLN A 509 33.15 -12.09 16.07
C GLN A 509 34.44 -12.87 15.77
N HIS A 510 35.34 -12.33 14.95
CA HIS A 510 36.58 -12.99 14.59
C HIS A 510 37.75 -12.00 14.64
N ASP A 511 38.13 -11.39 13.51
CA ASP A 511 39.29 -10.50 13.44
C ASP A 511 38.88 -9.06 13.07
N HIS A 512 39.46 -8.09 13.78
CA HIS A 512 39.41 -6.68 13.39
C HIS A 512 40.82 -6.19 13.03
N THR A 513 41.00 -5.75 11.79
CA THR A 513 42.26 -5.22 11.27
C THR A 513 42.10 -3.75 10.92
N SER A 514 43.05 -2.91 11.34
CA SER A 514 43.05 -1.47 11.06
C SER A 514 44.44 -1.01 10.66
N THR A 515 44.55 -0.41 9.48
CA THR A 515 45.78 0.15 8.93
C THR A 515 45.58 1.64 8.66
N ILE A 516 46.48 2.47 9.18
CA ILE A 516 46.48 3.91 9.00
C ILE A 516 47.84 4.29 8.42
N ASP A 517 47.87 4.73 7.16
CA ASP A 517 49.12 5.00 6.43
C ASP A 517 49.79 6.32 6.85
N ASN A 518 49.01 7.24 7.42
CA ASN A 518 49.51 8.49 7.97
C ASN A 518 49.26 8.54 9.49
N ASP A 519 48.37 9.41 9.97
CA ASP A 519 48.21 9.68 11.40
C ASP A 519 46.89 9.15 11.97
N ARG A 520 46.94 8.57 13.18
CA ARG A 520 45.77 8.23 14.00
C ARG A 520 45.72 9.11 15.25
N VAL A 521 44.61 9.84 15.42
CA VAL A 521 44.32 10.60 16.65
C VAL A 521 43.12 9.99 17.37
N LEU A 522 43.27 9.67 18.65
CA LEU A 522 42.20 9.17 19.51
C LEU A 522 42.05 10.10 20.72
N ALA A 523 40.87 10.69 20.88
CA ALA A 523 40.53 11.51 22.04
C ALA A 523 39.34 10.89 22.78
N VAL A 524 39.57 10.48 24.04
CA VAL A 524 38.54 9.97 24.94
C VAL A 524 38.40 10.98 26.08
N LYS A 525 37.23 11.61 26.18
CA LYS A 525 37.00 12.71 27.14
C LYS A 525 36.73 12.25 28.57
N HIS A 526 36.39 10.97 28.75
CA HIS A 526 36.21 10.33 30.04
C HIS A 526 37.20 9.16 30.11
N ASP A 527 36.72 7.92 30.26
CA ASP A 527 37.59 6.76 30.47
C ASP A 527 37.74 5.90 29.22
N ARG A 528 38.95 5.37 29.03
CA ARG A 528 39.23 4.26 28.12
C ARG A 528 39.58 3.02 28.95
N ARG A 529 38.89 1.91 28.71
CA ARG A 529 39.24 0.60 29.24
C ARG A 529 39.54 -0.35 28.09
N ALA A 530 40.67 -1.06 28.17
CA ALA A 530 41.03 -2.14 27.26
C ALA A 530 41.26 -3.41 28.07
N ARG A 531 40.70 -4.53 27.61
CA ARG A 531 40.95 -5.86 28.17
C ARG A 531 41.36 -6.77 27.04
N ILE A 532 42.58 -7.30 27.13
CA ILE A 532 43.14 -8.25 26.19
C ILE A 532 43.37 -9.53 27.00
N ASP A 533 42.65 -10.61 26.68
CA ASP A 533 42.70 -11.84 27.47
C ASP A 533 43.96 -12.67 27.21
N ASN A 534 44.58 -12.52 26.04
CA ASN A 534 45.82 -13.17 25.67
C ASN A 534 46.97 -12.17 25.68
N ASN A 535 47.58 -11.90 24.52
CA ASN A 535 48.76 -11.05 24.41
C ASN A 535 48.41 -9.70 23.80
N ASP A 536 48.90 -8.62 24.43
CA ASP A 536 48.96 -7.29 23.84
C ASP A 536 50.41 -6.99 23.45
N SER A 537 50.64 -6.48 22.24
CA SER A 537 51.97 -6.23 21.69
C SER A 537 51.99 -4.87 21.01
N VAL A 538 52.88 -4.00 21.47
CA VAL A 538 53.03 -2.63 21.00
C VAL A 538 54.45 -2.42 20.50
N GLU A 539 54.60 -2.27 19.18
CA GLU A 539 55.87 -1.94 18.54
C GLU A 539 55.85 -0.47 18.09
N VAL A 540 56.83 0.32 18.56
CA VAL A 540 56.97 1.73 18.21
C VAL A 540 58.36 1.99 17.65
N GLY A 541 58.46 2.22 16.34
CA GLY A 541 59.76 2.34 15.65
C GLY A 541 60.63 3.55 16.03
N LYS A 542 60.08 4.55 16.75
CA LYS A 542 60.83 5.72 17.24
C LYS A 542 60.63 5.96 18.74
N LYS A 543 59.56 6.65 19.14
CA LYS A 543 59.35 7.09 20.53
C LYS A 543 57.99 6.65 21.07
N LEU A 544 57.99 5.86 22.13
CA LEU A 544 56.82 5.63 22.98
C LEU A 544 56.79 6.68 24.10
N LEU A 545 55.73 7.48 24.17
CA LEU A 545 55.54 8.49 25.20
C LEU A 545 54.29 8.17 26.03
N LEU A 546 54.47 7.84 27.31
CA LEU A 546 53.39 7.72 28.28
C LEU A 546 53.43 8.92 29.21
N LYS A 547 52.33 9.66 29.28
CA LYS A 547 52.15 10.81 30.18
C LYS A 547 50.85 10.59 30.95
N ALA A 548 50.94 10.56 32.28
CA ALA A 548 49.79 10.56 33.17
C ALA A 548 49.86 11.79 34.09
N GLY A 549 48.71 12.32 34.49
CA GLY A 549 48.64 13.46 35.41
C GLY A 549 48.94 13.10 36.86
N GLU A 550 48.57 11.88 37.27
CA GLU A 550 48.63 11.44 38.67
C GLU A 550 49.65 10.30 38.88
N GLU A 551 49.49 9.19 38.14
CA GLU A 551 50.29 7.99 38.36
C GLU A 551 50.42 7.15 37.09
N ILE A 552 51.59 6.52 36.91
CA ILE A 552 51.80 5.41 35.97
C ILE A 552 52.15 4.18 36.81
N GLU A 553 51.33 3.12 36.73
CA GLU A 553 51.57 1.84 37.39
C GLU A 553 51.70 0.71 36.35
N LEU A 554 52.81 -0.03 36.40
CA LEU A 554 53.03 -1.25 35.62
C LEU A 554 53.02 -2.44 36.59
N VAL A 555 52.10 -3.39 36.40
CA VAL A 555 51.91 -4.54 37.31
C VAL A 555 52.08 -5.86 36.57
N THR A 556 52.81 -6.80 37.17
CA THR A 556 52.90 -8.18 36.69
C THR A 556 52.89 -9.13 37.90
N GLY A 557 51.72 -9.69 38.21
CA GLY A 557 51.53 -10.49 39.43
C GLY A 557 51.88 -9.67 40.69
N SER A 558 52.90 -10.10 41.44
CA SER A 558 53.40 -9.39 42.63
C SER A 558 54.45 -8.31 42.33
N ALA A 559 54.94 -8.20 41.09
CA ALA A 559 55.91 -7.18 40.70
C ALA A 559 55.23 -5.89 40.26
N ARG A 560 55.77 -4.73 40.66
CA ARG A 560 55.23 -3.41 40.31
C ARG A 560 56.31 -2.37 40.09
N LEU A 561 56.09 -1.49 39.12
CA LEU A 561 56.77 -0.21 38.96
C LEU A 561 55.72 0.92 38.99
N VAL A 562 55.80 1.78 40.00
CA VAL A 562 54.87 2.91 40.21
C VAL A 562 55.65 4.22 40.07
N MET A 563 55.17 5.15 39.25
CA MET A 563 55.69 6.50 39.11
C MET A 563 54.59 7.51 39.42
N LYS A 564 54.79 8.36 40.44
CA LYS A 564 53.78 9.32 40.90
C LYS A 564 54.10 10.76 40.48
N HIS A 565 53.07 11.61 40.42
CA HIS A 565 53.18 13.02 40.05
C HIS A 565 54.12 13.84 40.96
N ASN A 566 54.30 13.42 42.21
CA ASN A 566 55.18 14.07 43.19
C ASN A 566 56.67 13.70 43.02
N GLY A 567 57.01 12.87 42.04
CA GLY A 567 58.37 12.39 41.77
C GLY A 567 58.77 11.11 42.50
N GLU A 568 57.89 10.53 43.34
CA GLU A 568 58.12 9.23 43.97
C GLU A 568 58.09 8.10 42.92
N ILE A 569 59.11 7.24 42.93
CA ILE A 569 59.17 6.02 42.11
C ILE A 569 59.35 4.82 43.03
N VAL A 570 58.44 3.84 42.93
CA VAL A 570 58.45 2.63 43.74
C VAL A 570 58.66 1.41 42.84
N LEU A 571 59.69 0.63 43.15
CA LEU A 571 59.96 -0.66 42.53
C LEU A 571 59.79 -1.77 43.59
N SER A 572 58.91 -2.73 43.35
CA SER A 572 58.61 -3.80 44.31
C SER A 572 58.44 -5.15 43.62
N GLY A 573 58.80 -6.23 44.31
CA GLY A 573 58.69 -7.60 43.84
C GLY A 573 59.40 -8.61 44.75
N ILE A 574 59.27 -9.91 44.46
CA ILE A 574 59.92 -10.99 45.23
C ILE A 574 61.45 -10.93 45.12
N LYS A 575 61.95 -10.64 43.91
CA LYS A 575 63.38 -10.51 43.60
C LYS A 575 63.56 -9.37 42.61
N ILE A 576 64.43 -8.42 42.95
CA ILE A 576 64.87 -7.36 42.04
C ILE A 576 66.35 -7.67 41.72
N LEU A 577 66.63 -8.01 40.46
CA LEU A 577 67.98 -8.21 39.96
C LEU A 577 68.40 -6.95 39.20
N VAL A 578 69.47 -6.30 39.63
CA VAL A 578 70.10 -5.21 38.89
C VAL A 578 71.41 -5.76 38.31
N ASP A 579 71.35 -6.14 37.02
CA ASP A 579 72.50 -6.65 36.28
C ASP A 579 72.92 -5.62 35.23
N ALA A 580 74.01 -4.90 35.52
CA ALA A 580 74.51 -3.83 34.67
C ALA A 580 75.90 -4.21 34.13
N SER A 581 76.06 -4.19 32.80
CA SER A 581 77.29 -4.62 32.12
C SER A 581 78.44 -3.60 32.18
N SER A 582 78.15 -2.34 32.55
CA SER A 582 79.12 -1.25 32.65
C SER A 582 79.12 -0.64 34.04
N GLU A 583 78.05 0.07 34.40
CA GLU A 583 77.92 0.73 35.71
C GLU A 583 76.45 0.73 36.15
N ALA A 584 76.22 0.48 37.45
CA ALA A 584 74.98 0.80 38.13
C ALA A 584 75.29 1.86 39.21
N LYS A 585 74.95 3.13 38.94
CA LYS A 585 75.24 4.25 39.83
C LYS A 585 73.98 4.76 40.51
N ILE A 586 74.01 4.89 41.84
CA ILE A 586 72.95 5.51 42.63
C ILE A 586 73.50 6.78 43.28
N THR A 587 72.96 7.94 42.89
CA THR A 587 73.31 9.23 43.49
C THR A 587 72.07 9.81 44.17
N SER A 588 72.15 10.09 45.46
CA SER A 588 71.04 10.71 46.21
C SER A 588 71.57 11.44 47.44
N THR A 589 70.71 12.23 48.09
CA THR A 589 71.03 12.85 49.38
C THR A 589 71.14 11.83 50.52
N ALA A 590 70.42 10.72 50.44
CA ALA A 590 70.48 9.63 51.41
C ALA A 590 70.09 8.29 50.79
N ILE A 591 70.90 7.25 51.04
CA ILE A 591 70.59 5.86 50.68
C ILE A 591 70.39 5.08 51.99
N LYS A 592 69.26 4.36 52.11
CA LYS A 592 68.99 3.44 53.22
C LYS A 592 68.88 2.01 52.69
N LEU A 593 69.77 1.13 53.13
CA LEU A 593 69.75 -0.29 52.81
C LEU A 593 69.38 -1.07 54.07
N LEU A 594 68.23 -1.72 54.04
CA LEU A 594 67.70 -2.53 55.14
C LEU A 594 67.50 -3.94 54.62
N ALA A 595 68.21 -4.91 55.21
CA ALA A 595 68.06 -6.31 54.87
C ALA A 595 67.75 -7.11 56.14
N ASN A 596 66.69 -7.91 56.10
CA ASN A 596 66.26 -8.70 57.26
C ASN A 596 67.12 -9.96 57.51
N ALA A 597 67.84 -10.42 56.49
CA ALA A 597 68.67 -11.63 56.56
C ALA A 597 70.15 -11.31 56.35
N GLN A 598 70.50 -10.73 55.21
CA GLN A 598 71.89 -10.46 54.84
C GLN A 598 72.01 -9.27 53.89
N LEU A 599 73.07 -8.48 54.08
CA LEU A 599 73.55 -7.51 53.13
C LEU A 599 74.99 -7.91 52.77
N GLN A 600 75.27 -8.17 51.49
CA GLN A 600 76.58 -8.60 51.01
C GLN A 600 77.04 -7.73 49.84
N ALA A 601 78.33 -7.40 49.81
CA ALA A 601 79.01 -6.79 48.68
C ALA A 601 80.26 -7.63 48.36
N LYS A 602 80.43 -8.02 47.11
CA LYS A 602 81.57 -8.83 46.66
C LYS A 602 82.00 -8.36 45.27
N SER A 603 83.26 -7.94 45.16
CA SER A 603 83.90 -7.60 43.89
C SER A 603 85.40 -7.83 43.99
N PRO A 604 86.14 -7.87 42.86
CA PRO A 604 87.61 -7.91 42.91
C PRO A 604 88.20 -6.71 43.68
N ALA A 605 87.54 -5.56 43.59
CA ALA A 605 87.82 -4.37 44.39
C ALA A 605 86.51 -3.76 44.90
N THR A 606 86.31 -3.74 46.22
CA THR A 606 85.18 -3.06 46.87
C THR A 606 85.74 -1.88 47.67
N GLU A 607 85.32 -0.67 47.34
CA GLU A 607 85.69 0.54 48.08
C GLU A 607 84.46 1.11 48.79
N VAL A 608 84.61 1.42 50.07
CA VAL A 608 83.60 2.10 50.88
C VAL A 608 84.28 3.29 51.54
N ALA A 609 83.95 4.49 51.08
CA ALA A 609 84.50 5.74 51.58
C ALA A 609 83.39 6.60 52.19
N GLY A 610 83.70 7.27 53.31
CA GLY A 610 82.86 8.31 53.89
C GLY A 610 83.71 9.55 54.13
N ASP A 611 83.41 10.65 53.42
CA ASP A 611 84.23 11.87 53.46
C ASP A 611 84.32 12.50 54.85
N ALA A 612 83.23 12.43 55.63
CA ALA A 612 83.19 12.93 57.00
C ALA A 612 83.35 11.80 58.03
N THR A 613 82.50 10.77 57.96
CA THR A 613 82.51 9.66 58.90
C THR A 613 82.10 8.37 58.21
N LEU A 614 82.75 7.27 58.58
CA LEU A 614 82.30 5.91 58.30
C LEU A 614 82.07 5.21 59.65
N LYS A 615 80.84 4.81 59.94
CA LYS A 615 80.48 4.11 61.18
C LYS A 615 80.02 2.69 60.86
N LEU A 616 80.70 1.71 61.45
CA LEU A 616 80.30 0.30 61.43
C LEU A 616 79.89 -0.09 62.85
N THR A 617 78.74 -0.75 63.00
CA THR A 617 78.23 -1.17 64.30
C THR A 617 77.51 -2.50 64.12
N SER A 618 77.84 -3.48 64.95
CA SER A 618 77.18 -4.79 64.99
C SER A 618 76.61 -5.01 66.38
N GLY A 619 75.38 -5.53 66.48
CA GLY A 619 74.81 -5.96 67.75
C GLY A 619 75.36 -7.31 68.23
N GLY A 620 76.02 -8.06 67.34
CA GLY A 620 76.72 -9.31 67.63
C GLY A 620 78.21 -9.17 67.35
N MET A 621 78.72 -9.99 66.43
CA MET A 621 80.12 -9.96 66.02
C MET A 621 80.35 -8.97 64.86
N LEU A 622 81.46 -8.24 64.90
CA LEU A 622 82.04 -7.54 63.76
C LEU A 622 83.39 -8.20 63.44
N SER A 623 83.54 -8.82 62.27
CA SER A 623 84.75 -9.50 61.83
C SER A 623 85.31 -8.89 60.54
N ALA A 624 86.64 -8.83 60.41
CA ALA A 624 87.34 -8.38 59.22
C ALA A 624 88.53 -9.32 58.97
N GLU A 625 88.49 -10.07 57.87
CA GLU A 625 89.49 -11.07 57.50
C GLU A 625 90.07 -10.74 56.11
N ALA A 626 91.38 -10.84 55.94
CA ALA A 626 92.06 -10.57 54.67
C ALA A 626 93.03 -11.72 54.33
N GLY A 627 93.01 -12.19 53.08
CA GLY A 627 93.84 -13.32 52.64
C GLY A 627 95.35 -13.01 52.51
N ALA A 628 95.72 -11.73 52.43
CA ALA A 628 97.12 -11.29 52.38
C ALA A 628 97.47 -10.34 53.54
N SER A 629 96.81 -9.19 53.63
CA SER A 629 97.02 -8.20 54.71
C SER A 629 95.78 -7.36 54.95
N ALA A 630 95.44 -7.10 56.21
CA ALA A 630 94.48 -6.08 56.62
C ALA A 630 95.23 -4.91 57.28
N THR A 631 94.95 -3.67 56.88
CA THR A 631 95.64 -2.47 57.40
C THR A 631 94.64 -1.49 57.98
N LEU A 632 94.81 -1.13 59.26
CA LEU A 632 94.13 -0.01 59.89
C LEU A 632 95.13 1.13 60.07
N LYS A 633 94.88 2.28 59.43
CA LYS A 633 95.81 3.42 59.45
C LYS A 633 95.04 4.72 59.65
N GLY A 634 95.51 5.55 60.57
CA GLY A 634 95.00 6.89 60.82
C GLY A 634 95.92 7.62 61.80
N PRO A 635 95.78 8.96 61.95
CA PRO A 635 96.52 9.73 62.94
C PRO A 635 96.30 9.24 64.38
N LEU A 636 95.12 8.65 64.64
CA LEU A 636 94.78 7.99 65.89
C LEU A 636 93.95 6.74 65.59
N VAL A 637 94.40 5.59 66.10
CA VAL A 637 93.62 4.34 66.12
C VAL A 637 93.40 3.97 67.58
N SER A 638 92.13 3.83 68.00
CA SER A 638 91.78 3.42 69.36
C SER A 638 91.00 2.12 69.31
N ILE A 639 91.52 1.10 70.01
CA ILE A 639 90.86 -0.19 70.21
C ILE A 639 90.48 -0.26 71.69
N LYS A 640 89.18 -0.36 71.98
CA LYS A 640 88.64 -0.47 73.33
C LYS A 640 87.69 -1.67 73.37
N ALA A 641 87.84 -2.53 74.36
CA ALA A 641 86.91 -3.60 74.64
C ALA A 641 86.64 -3.67 76.15
N ASP A 642 85.40 -3.94 76.52
CA ASP A 642 84.98 -3.98 77.93
C ASP A 642 85.36 -5.30 78.61
N ALA A 643 85.55 -6.37 77.84
CA ALA A 643 85.91 -7.70 78.34
C ALA A 643 87.36 -8.08 78.05
N LEU A 644 87.73 -8.18 76.76
CA LEU A 644 89.05 -8.67 76.34
C LEU A 644 89.43 -8.12 74.97
N VAL A 645 90.68 -7.68 74.82
CA VAL A 645 91.35 -7.50 73.53
C VAL A 645 92.44 -8.57 73.41
N GLN A 646 92.41 -9.36 72.35
CA GLN A 646 93.44 -10.37 72.06
C GLN A 646 94.09 -10.07 70.71
N VAL A 647 95.42 -9.91 70.71
CA VAL A 647 96.23 -9.66 69.50
C VAL A 647 97.27 -10.78 69.40
N GLY A 648 97.31 -11.49 68.26
CA GLY A 648 98.16 -12.66 68.05
C GLY A 648 98.71 -12.73 66.63
N GLY A 649 99.99 -13.06 66.47
CA GLY A 649 100.67 -13.21 65.17
C GLY A 649 102.12 -13.67 65.32
N GLY A 650 102.74 -14.18 64.24
CA GLY A 650 104.13 -14.65 64.25
C GLY A 650 105.16 -13.56 64.60
N LEU A 651 104.79 -12.29 64.41
CA LEU A 651 105.51 -11.11 64.90
C LEU A 651 104.51 -10.01 65.23
N ILE A 652 104.55 -9.49 66.47
CA ILE A 652 103.76 -8.32 66.89
C ILE A 652 104.77 -7.21 67.18
N MET A 653 104.74 -6.15 66.38
CA MET A 653 105.57 -4.97 66.59
C MET A 653 104.69 -3.87 67.19
N ILE A 654 104.87 -3.62 68.48
CA ILE A 654 104.27 -2.48 69.20
C ILE A 654 105.33 -1.38 69.18
N GLY A 655 105.04 -0.30 68.47
CA GLY A 655 105.87 0.91 68.42
C GLY A 655 105.34 1.97 69.35
#